data_AF-A0A3S0JUA8-F1
#
_entry.id   AF-A0A3S0JUA8-F1
#
_cell.length_a   1.000
_cell.length_b   1.000
_cell.length_c   1.000
_cell.angle_alpha   90.00
_cell.angle_beta   90.00
_cell.angle_gamma   90.00
#
_symmetry.space_group_name_H-M   'P 1'
#
loop_
_entity.id
_entity.type
_entity.pdbx_description
1 polymer ?
#
loop_
_entity_poly.entity_id
_entity_poly.type
_entity_poly.pdbx_seq_one_letter_code
_entity_poly.pdbx_strand_id
1 'polypeptide(L)'
;MKKKIVLLLQVYCTHIYSAIIIPANGTEETNFAFNVPVTAKAFDPLSGSFIVGLFQGGGEFAISIASEDAPKFIPIAQNNLLTDATVEMLTLAENENESTNTNELLIGTVLVKNNNINNNNVVIILDTQGTQVIASDALNDANTFVLSQSAGIVAIAGANDTVFAAVKDRINNLFGNGDSGIAVLTINSSNTGALSFKPIDAVTGGVGNRAFPINVANTALFGGPGITTYITNTLLNQSPTALYWDEYLNLLYVGLSCQNDAAGNPFMSTVRCSIDKTVGNLVAQPITQTTAIDNNNIVATVGANQVLATEQVAVMHTSTGLSYLIVKAFIANSNTRNIYALPLVDNASSNDHGALANKNAALVDGVFQTAATGPGELPTINDPAAQVGDPANIPSDLQNFIGSITDMVVTGDTVYLSIVGGTNNQFGYVISSQALFNADGTIARWTPWATRAAPVNAFPGLTMPDTNNQHSGKVAFFAVDSVTGNLWLVERDTNRLVGLVSWTNTFIKDSLPYTLNKYFNNGCFSSLDLHHKTSLIGLNNNNYSLFGGLSTIAFARTRDEALSNTSPAGTITDFSDPANFLITHLSQANIPITSLEYTSGNSNNYFIAGSQAGLYIFADQLTGKGFAPADLALLNESPFSNGSWQLAPAKELQKAIVQVICAENNIYIITFDPTDTTNSYNLIAINPAGKTSIQDTFNDANIRVLATSNKDRFKGTVSFNNCAIIHNGAETTQAFLMPEQIILATSQGMWITNASTSATNKGSADAQNEEDANWQPFNELTNQFFNGIGTIDTPIQHTIWPFYVSSSSSCSNSLNSILTQTSQSIKTTPPPPFDPINFNPNISPFSLNTLDPIVYFWTDGARRFFIFTISSFQTNLSRIAVIPFSTPQQTINQPYFINDPAINSDGKFYWVRAIGDLGIILAGTDSGVTALQ
;
A
#
# COMPACT_ATOMS: atom_id res chain seq x y z
N MET A 1 -26.34 14.30 -62.85
CA MET A 1 -25.18 14.45 -61.93
C MET A 1 -25.61 13.99 -60.54
N LYS A 2 -25.17 12.80 -60.09
CA LYS A 2 -25.38 12.31 -58.72
C LYS A 2 -24.09 12.57 -57.94
N LYS A 3 -24.08 13.53 -57.02
CA LYS A 3 -22.96 13.72 -56.08
C LYS A 3 -23.06 12.64 -55.00
N LYS A 4 -22.10 11.71 -55.01
CA LYS A 4 -21.83 10.82 -53.86
C LYS A 4 -21.09 11.65 -52.82
N ILE A 5 -21.72 11.85 -51.67
CA ILE A 5 -21.03 12.28 -50.45
C ILE A 5 -20.40 11.01 -49.88
N VAL A 6 -19.07 10.91 -49.96
CA VAL A 6 -18.28 9.91 -49.24
C VAL A 6 -18.01 10.54 -47.88
N LEU A 7 -18.77 10.12 -46.87
CA LEU A 7 -18.48 10.43 -45.48
C LEU A 7 -17.30 9.51 -45.08
N LEU A 8 -16.09 10.05 -45.11
CA LEU A 8 -14.90 9.37 -44.62
C LEU A 8 -15.01 9.37 -43.08
N LEU A 9 -15.62 8.32 -42.53
CA LEU A 9 -15.61 8.07 -41.08
C LEU A 9 -14.19 7.65 -40.72
N GLN A 10 -13.36 8.62 -40.36
CA GLN A 10 -12.03 8.38 -39.83
C GLN A 10 -12.24 7.77 -38.43
N VAL A 11 -12.28 6.44 -38.37
CA VAL A 11 -12.32 5.69 -37.12
C VAL A 11 -10.97 5.93 -36.47
N TYR A 12 -10.90 6.88 -35.53
CA TYR A 12 -9.79 6.95 -34.60
C TYR A 12 -9.80 5.64 -33.82
N CYS A 13 -8.79 4.79 -34.04
CA CYS A 13 -8.48 3.71 -33.12
C CYS A 13 -8.05 4.37 -31.82
N THR A 14 -8.98 4.60 -30.89
CA THR A 14 -8.65 4.95 -29.51
C THR A 14 -7.87 3.79 -28.95
N HIS A 15 -6.56 3.95 -28.84
CA HIS A 15 -5.72 3.00 -28.14
C HIS A 15 -6.14 3.08 -26.68
N ILE A 16 -6.71 2.00 -26.16
CA ILE A 16 -7.11 1.93 -24.77
C ILE A 16 -5.83 1.59 -24.01
N TYR A 17 -5.46 2.44 -23.05
CA TYR A 17 -4.33 2.23 -22.15
C TYR A 17 -4.87 1.68 -20.83
N SER A 18 -4.01 1.09 -19.98
CA SER A 18 -4.47 0.79 -18.63
C SER A 18 -4.58 2.10 -17.84
N ALA A 19 -3.49 2.86 -17.68
CA ALA A 19 -3.57 4.19 -17.08
C ALA A 19 -4.08 5.24 -18.08
N ILE A 20 -4.83 6.22 -17.58
CA ILE A 20 -5.18 7.43 -18.35
C ILE A 20 -3.90 8.24 -18.55
N ILE A 21 -3.49 8.45 -19.79
CA ILE A 21 -2.37 9.32 -20.10
C ILE A 21 -2.79 10.76 -19.94
N ILE A 22 -2.07 11.48 -19.08
CA ILE A 22 -2.35 12.87 -18.74
C ILE A 22 -1.60 13.75 -19.74
N PRO A 23 -2.29 14.52 -20.60
CA PRO A 23 -1.62 15.35 -21.60
C PRO A 23 -0.71 16.39 -20.94
N ALA A 24 0.48 16.57 -21.50
CA ALA A 24 1.51 17.44 -20.97
C ALA A 24 1.23 18.95 -21.16
N ASN A 25 0.39 19.31 -22.13
CA ASN A 25 0.10 20.71 -22.45
C ASN A 25 -1.38 20.94 -22.77
N GLY A 26 -2.06 21.70 -21.91
CA GLY A 26 -3.51 21.92 -21.93
C GLY A 26 -4.11 22.62 -23.16
N THR A 27 -3.35 22.91 -24.22
CA THR A 27 -3.81 23.57 -25.46
C THR A 27 -3.88 22.66 -26.70
N GLU A 28 -3.22 21.50 -26.70
CA GLU A 28 -3.24 20.58 -27.85
C GLU A 28 -3.59 19.16 -27.41
N GLU A 29 -4.74 18.63 -27.85
CA GLU A 29 -5.21 17.27 -27.57
C GLU A 29 -4.26 16.16 -28.08
N THR A 30 -3.20 16.51 -28.82
CA THR A 30 -2.31 15.57 -29.50
C THR A 30 -0.99 15.30 -28.78
N ASN A 31 -0.58 16.11 -27.79
CA ASN A 31 0.68 15.90 -27.05
C ASN A 31 0.43 15.20 -25.72
N PHE A 32 0.43 13.87 -25.77
CA PHE A 32 0.29 12.99 -24.60
C PHE A 32 1.54 12.94 -23.70
N ALA A 33 2.66 13.52 -24.13
CA ALA A 33 3.93 13.47 -23.43
C ALA A 33 4.57 14.85 -23.34
N PHE A 34 5.35 15.06 -22.30
CA PHE A 34 6.27 16.19 -22.21
C PHE A 34 7.33 16.06 -23.33
N ASN A 35 7.80 17.16 -23.88
CA ASN A 35 8.94 17.26 -24.79
C ASN A 35 10.26 17.03 -24.05
N VAL A 36 10.25 17.18 -22.73
CA VAL A 36 11.42 17.02 -21.86
C VAL A 36 11.13 16.07 -20.69
N PRO A 37 12.15 15.36 -20.18
CA PRO A 37 12.01 14.49 -19.01
C PRO A 37 11.48 15.20 -17.76
N VAL A 38 10.58 14.54 -17.03
CA VAL A 38 10.24 14.83 -15.64
C VAL A 38 11.42 14.43 -14.76
N THR A 39 11.84 15.34 -13.88
CA THR A 39 13.01 15.20 -13.02
C THR A 39 12.67 15.22 -11.53
N ALA A 40 11.52 15.80 -11.16
CA ALA A 40 11.06 15.88 -9.79
C ALA A 40 9.53 15.74 -9.70
N LYS A 41 9.03 15.33 -8.53
CA LYS A 41 7.60 15.28 -8.22
C LYS A 41 7.30 15.86 -6.84
N ALA A 42 6.09 16.38 -6.68
CA ALA A 42 5.44 16.60 -5.41
C ALA A 42 3.97 16.15 -5.54
N PHE A 43 3.37 15.74 -4.44
CA PHE A 43 1.96 15.33 -4.40
C PHE A 43 1.31 16.00 -3.21
N ASP A 44 0.21 16.70 -3.46
CA ASP A 44 -0.64 17.27 -2.42
C ASP A 44 -1.73 16.23 -2.08
N PRO A 45 -1.68 15.60 -0.90
CA PRO A 45 -2.64 14.60 -0.46
C PRO A 45 -4.03 15.17 -0.09
N LEU A 46 -4.18 16.50 0.02
CA LEU A 46 -5.44 17.17 0.34
C LEU A 46 -6.22 17.53 -0.93
N SER A 47 -5.55 18.09 -1.95
CA SER A 47 -6.21 18.40 -3.22
C SER A 47 -6.17 17.28 -4.26
N GLY A 48 -5.36 16.24 -4.05
CA GLY A 48 -5.09 15.19 -5.04
C GLY A 48 -4.25 15.69 -6.23
N SER A 49 -3.60 16.84 -6.08
CA SER A 49 -2.81 17.45 -7.16
C SER A 49 -1.43 16.80 -7.27
N PHE A 50 -1.07 16.43 -8.50
CA PHE A 50 0.24 15.91 -8.83
C PHE A 50 1.04 16.95 -9.59
N ILE A 51 2.20 17.31 -9.03
CA ILE A 51 3.06 18.38 -9.51
C ILE A 51 4.36 17.78 -10.00
N VAL A 52 4.78 18.18 -11.20
CA VAL A 52 6.02 17.71 -11.82
C VAL A 52 6.96 18.86 -12.13
N GLY A 53 8.25 18.60 -11.90
CA GLY A 53 9.35 19.44 -12.34
C GLY A 53 9.99 18.85 -13.58
N LEU A 54 10.28 19.67 -14.58
CA LEU A 54 10.78 19.25 -15.88
C LEU A 54 12.26 19.63 -16.09
N PHE A 55 12.91 18.88 -16.98
CA PHE A 55 14.24 19.17 -17.49
C PHE A 55 14.23 20.33 -18.49
N GLN A 56 15.35 21.05 -18.62
CA GLN A 56 15.46 22.18 -19.56
C GLN A 56 15.42 21.73 -21.03
N GLY A 57 14.56 22.38 -21.84
CA GLY A 57 14.55 22.28 -23.30
C GLY A 57 13.13 22.22 -23.88
N GLY A 58 12.95 22.57 -25.16
CA GLY A 58 11.72 22.21 -25.89
C GLY A 58 10.49 23.11 -25.72
N GLY A 59 10.62 24.29 -25.10
CA GLY A 59 9.53 25.28 -25.01
C GLY A 59 8.39 24.91 -24.05
N GLU A 60 8.61 23.91 -23.18
CA GLU A 60 7.70 23.53 -22.11
C GLU A 60 7.98 24.27 -20.81
N PHE A 61 6.99 24.29 -19.92
CA PHE A 61 7.05 25.00 -18.66
C PHE A 61 7.76 24.16 -17.61
N ALA A 62 8.74 24.72 -16.91
CA ALA A 62 9.60 23.98 -15.98
C ALA A 62 8.83 23.30 -14.83
N ILE A 63 7.63 23.78 -14.51
CA ILE A 63 6.73 23.19 -13.51
C ILE A 63 5.34 23.08 -14.12
N SER A 64 4.70 21.93 -13.93
CA SER A 64 3.30 21.72 -14.31
C SER A 64 2.53 20.99 -13.23
N ILE A 65 1.22 21.23 -13.16
CA ILE A 65 0.29 20.58 -12.22
C ILE A 65 -0.85 19.92 -12.96
N ALA A 66 -1.27 18.76 -12.49
CA ALA A 66 -2.52 18.13 -12.86
C ALA A 66 -3.31 17.84 -11.59
N SER A 67 -4.62 18.00 -11.64
CA SER A 67 -5.54 17.56 -10.60
C SER A 67 -6.46 16.48 -11.16
N GLU A 68 -7.15 15.75 -10.29
CA GLU A 68 -8.06 14.69 -10.73
C GLU A 68 -9.25 15.23 -11.53
N ASP A 69 -9.80 16.39 -11.13
CA ASP A 69 -10.92 17.05 -11.82
C ASP A 69 -10.54 17.61 -13.19
N ALA A 70 -9.23 17.82 -13.43
CA ALA A 70 -8.68 18.32 -14.66
C ALA A 70 -7.44 17.49 -15.03
N PRO A 71 -7.62 16.27 -15.60
CA PRO A 71 -6.54 15.32 -15.89
C PRO A 71 -5.72 15.77 -17.11
N LYS A 72 -5.14 16.97 -17.02
CA LYS A 72 -4.22 17.56 -17.97
C LYS A 72 -3.24 18.43 -17.20
N PHE A 73 -1.99 18.42 -17.61
CA PHE A 73 -1.00 19.31 -17.05
C PHE A 73 -1.25 20.74 -17.51
N ILE A 74 -1.41 21.61 -16.52
CA ILE A 74 -1.46 23.04 -16.69
C ILE A 74 -0.11 23.59 -16.20
N PRO A 75 0.54 24.44 -16.99
CA PRO A 75 1.80 25.02 -16.57
C PRO A 75 1.64 25.95 -15.38
N ILE A 76 2.54 25.83 -14.42
CA ILE A 76 2.65 26.75 -13.30
C ILE A 76 3.78 27.74 -13.60
N ALA A 77 3.50 29.03 -13.35
CA ALA A 77 4.43 30.14 -13.45
C ALA A 77 5.10 30.35 -14.81
N GLN A 78 4.42 31.11 -15.67
CA GLN A 78 4.94 31.58 -16.97
C GLN A 78 6.01 32.68 -16.86
N ASN A 79 6.67 32.80 -15.70
CA ASN A 79 7.67 33.84 -15.45
C ASN A 79 8.99 33.52 -16.17
N ASN A 80 9.69 34.56 -16.65
CA ASN A 80 10.98 34.48 -17.32
C ASN A 80 12.07 33.75 -16.49
N LEU A 81 11.91 33.62 -15.17
CA LEU A 81 12.83 32.86 -14.31
C LEU A 81 12.82 31.35 -14.60
N LEU A 82 11.72 30.83 -15.17
CA LEU A 82 11.49 29.39 -15.35
C LEU A 82 11.47 28.97 -16.82
N THR A 83 11.52 29.91 -17.76
CA THR A 83 11.42 29.64 -19.20
C THR A 83 12.60 28.86 -19.80
N ASP A 84 13.64 28.56 -19.01
CA ASP A 84 14.83 27.77 -19.40
C ASP A 84 15.48 27.06 -18.19
N ALA A 85 14.69 26.74 -17.17
CA ALA A 85 15.18 26.12 -15.94
C ALA A 85 14.99 24.59 -15.95
N THR A 86 15.93 23.85 -15.37
CA THR A 86 15.69 22.45 -14.93
C THR A 86 15.27 22.47 -13.47
N VAL A 87 14.16 21.81 -13.14
CA VAL A 87 13.72 21.65 -11.75
C VAL A 87 14.23 20.31 -11.22
N GLU A 88 15.25 20.33 -10.38
CA GLU A 88 15.90 19.10 -9.89
C GLU A 88 15.15 18.47 -8.71
N MET A 89 14.45 19.28 -7.91
CA MET A 89 13.78 18.84 -6.68
C MET A 89 12.52 19.67 -6.45
N LEU A 90 11.51 19.03 -5.86
CA LEU A 90 10.24 19.65 -5.49
C LEU A 90 9.78 19.14 -4.11
N THR A 91 9.13 20.01 -3.35
CA THR A 91 8.47 19.71 -2.08
C THR A 91 7.37 20.73 -1.82
N LEU A 92 6.48 20.44 -0.86
CA LEU A 92 5.39 21.32 -0.48
C LEU A 92 5.66 21.93 0.90
N ALA A 93 5.11 23.12 1.11
CA ALA A 93 5.18 23.91 2.33
C ALA A 93 3.83 24.62 2.54
N GLU A 94 3.52 25.10 3.74
CA GLU A 94 2.29 25.83 4.03
C GLU A 94 2.56 27.31 4.40
N ASN A 95 1.61 28.19 4.09
CA ASN A 95 1.70 29.59 4.50
C ASN A 95 0.94 29.83 5.82
N GLU A 96 1.65 29.91 6.95
CA GLU A 96 1.03 30.04 8.29
C GLU A 96 0.20 31.33 8.52
N ASN A 97 0.39 32.40 7.71
CA ASN A 97 -0.20 33.71 8.01
C ASN A 97 -1.62 33.96 7.43
N GLU A 98 -2.19 33.05 6.64
CA GLU A 98 -3.56 33.25 6.11
C GLU A 98 -4.60 32.49 6.95
N SER A 99 -5.20 33.20 7.90
CA SER A 99 -6.16 32.69 8.90
C SER A 99 -7.44 32.05 8.33
N THR A 100 -7.60 31.91 7.01
CA THR A 100 -8.83 31.36 6.41
C THR A 100 -8.63 30.52 5.14
N ASN A 101 -7.43 30.36 4.60
CA ASN A 101 -7.14 29.42 3.50
C ASN A 101 -5.65 29.03 3.59
N THR A 102 -5.36 27.76 3.87
CA THR A 102 -4.01 27.18 3.81
C THR A 102 -3.58 27.15 2.33
N ASN A 103 -3.03 28.26 1.84
CA ASN A 103 -2.40 28.25 0.53
C ASN A 103 -1.11 27.44 0.65
N GLU A 104 -1.15 26.19 0.18
CA GLU A 104 0.06 25.42 -0.04
C GLU A 104 0.98 26.17 -1.01
N LEU A 105 2.27 26.13 -0.71
CA LEU A 105 3.32 26.73 -1.48
C LEU A 105 4.19 25.61 -2.05
N LEU A 106 4.48 25.73 -3.34
CA LEU A 106 5.38 24.83 -4.04
C LEU A 106 6.81 25.34 -3.89
N ILE A 107 7.69 24.46 -3.41
CA ILE A 107 9.09 24.76 -3.21
C ILE A 107 9.92 23.91 -4.16
N GLY A 108 10.93 24.51 -4.80
CA GLY A 108 11.80 23.79 -5.71
C GLY A 108 13.22 24.34 -5.79
N THR A 109 14.09 23.61 -6.46
CA THR A 109 15.43 24.08 -6.85
C THR A 109 15.54 24.11 -8.36
N VAL A 110 16.12 25.19 -8.89
CA VAL A 110 16.28 25.39 -10.33
C VAL A 110 17.75 25.50 -10.73
N LEU A 111 18.09 24.86 -11.84
CA LEU A 111 19.34 25.07 -12.55
C LEU A 111 19.06 25.85 -13.84
N VAL A 112 19.58 27.09 -13.93
CA VAL A 112 19.44 27.98 -15.09
C VAL A 112 20.79 28.07 -15.83
N LYS A 113 20.82 27.74 -17.12
CA LYS A 113 22.10 27.62 -17.88
C LYS A 113 22.54 28.91 -18.60
N ASN A 114 21.68 29.91 -18.75
CA ASN A 114 21.95 31.09 -19.58
C ASN A 114 22.00 32.41 -18.78
N ASN A 115 23.21 32.77 -18.34
CA ASN A 115 23.72 34.15 -18.12
C ASN A 115 23.04 35.08 -17.09
N ASN A 116 22.88 34.64 -15.83
CA ASN A 116 23.07 35.50 -14.61
C ASN A 116 22.86 34.74 -13.29
N ILE A 117 22.35 33.50 -13.30
CA ILE A 117 22.24 32.63 -12.12
C ILE A 117 22.90 31.28 -12.47
N ASN A 118 24.20 31.15 -12.23
CA ASN A 118 24.99 29.98 -12.65
C ASN A 118 25.08 28.84 -11.62
N ASN A 119 24.27 28.84 -10.55
CA ASN A 119 24.58 28.01 -9.39
C ASN A 119 23.34 27.27 -8.87
N ASN A 120 23.42 25.93 -8.70
CA ASN A 120 22.43 25.03 -8.06
C ASN A 120 22.18 25.35 -6.57
N ASN A 121 22.22 26.63 -6.18
CA ASN A 121 22.30 27.11 -4.81
C ASN A 121 21.12 27.99 -4.42
N VAL A 122 20.05 27.98 -5.21
CA VAL A 122 18.88 28.83 -4.99
C VAL A 122 17.66 27.94 -4.84
N VAL A 123 16.81 28.30 -3.89
CA VAL A 123 15.48 27.73 -3.70
C VAL A 123 14.47 28.72 -4.27
N ILE A 124 13.44 28.21 -4.94
CA ILE A 124 12.30 28.99 -5.39
C ILE A 124 11.05 28.62 -4.60
N ILE A 125 10.19 29.60 -4.38
CA ILE A 125 8.81 29.41 -3.92
C ILE A 125 7.88 29.86 -5.03
N LEU A 126 6.82 29.10 -5.21
CA LEU A 126 5.65 29.48 -5.98
C LEU A 126 4.41 29.30 -5.11
N ASP A 127 3.44 30.18 -5.27
CA ASP A 127 2.08 29.76 -4.94
C ASP A 127 1.65 28.65 -5.93
N THR A 128 0.73 27.78 -5.52
CA THR A 128 0.24 26.66 -6.36
C THR A 128 -0.46 27.11 -7.64
N GLN A 129 -0.81 28.40 -7.75
CA GLN A 129 -1.37 29.03 -8.96
C GLN A 129 -0.28 29.61 -9.88
N GLY A 130 0.97 29.62 -9.45
CA GLY A 130 2.12 30.19 -10.15
C GLY A 130 2.07 31.70 -10.33
N THR A 131 1.29 32.44 -9.54
CA THR A 131 1.13 33.90 -9.70
C THR A 131 2.32 34.68 -9.15
N GLN A 132 2.96 34.15 -8.10
CA GLN A 132 4.21 34.67 -7.54
C GLN A 132 5.31 33.62 -7.67
N VAL A 133 6.50 34.07 -8.10
CA VAL A 133 7.72 33.27 -8.10
C VAL A 133 8.80 34.08 -7.42
N ILE A 134 9.37 33.52 -6.36
CA ILE A 134 10.41 34.19 -5.58
C ILE A 134 11.58 33.24 -5.44
N ALA A 135 12.75 33.74 -5.82
CA ALA A 135 14.02 33.06 -5.63
C ALA A 135 14.66 33.52 -4.32
N SER A 136 15.27 32.60 -3.59
CA SER A 136 16.15 32.92 -2.47
C SER A 136 17.43 33.58 -2.98
N ASP A 137 18.15 34.24 -2.07
CA ASP A 137 19.57 34.47 -2.30
C ASP A 137 20.32 33.13 -2.40
N ALA A 138 21.48 33.16 -3.05
CA ALA A 138 22.36 32.00 -3.16
C ALA A 138 22.80 31.49 -1.78
N LEU A 139 22.45 30.24 -1.47
CA LEU A 139 22.76 29.58 -0.21
C LEU A 139 24.27 29.40 0.00
N ASN A 140 24.71 29.65 1.23
CA ASN A 140 26.09 29.49 1.65
C ASN A 140 26.28 28.14 2.33
N ASP A 141 27.47 27.58 2.15
CA ASP A 141 27.89 26.38 2.87
C ASP A 141 28.17 26.68 4.35
N ALA A 142 28.59 25.70 5.13
CA ALA A 142 28.79 25.80 6.57
C ALA A 142 30.16 26.40 6.97
N ASN A 143 31.01 26.86 6.04
CA ASN A 143 32.35 27.36 6.34
C ASN A 143 32.33 28.56 7.33
N THR A 144 33.21 28.53 8.35
CA THR A 144 33.28 29.55 9.43
C THR A 144 34.04 30.82 9.07
N PHE A 145 34.89 30.83 8.04
CA PHE A 145 35.91 31.87 7.84
C PHE A 145 35.61 32.85 6.71
N VAL A 146 34.82 32.45 5.71
CA VAL A 146 34.37 33.30 4.60
C VAL A 146 32.98 32.79 4.20
N LEU A 147 32.01 33.67 3.92
CA LEU A 147 30.75 33.26 3.30
C LEU A 147 31.05 32.71 1.90
N SER A 148 31.24 31.39 1.81
CA SER A 148 31.37 30.65 0.57
C SER A 148 30.00 30.21 0.10
N GLN A 149 29.65 30.65 -1.10
CA GLN A 149 28.51 30.09 -1.80
C GLN A 149 28.73 28.57 -1.98
N SER A 150 27.68 27.79 -1.69
CA SER A 150 27.67 26.33 -1.82
C SER A 150 28.11 25.85 -3.22
N ALA A 151 28.50 24.57 -3.36
CA ALA A 151 28.67 23.95 -4.68
C ALA A 151 27.37 23.41 -5.29
N GLY A 152 26.29 23.33 -4.51
CA GLY A 152 24.98 22.88 -4.97
C GLY A 152 24.07 22.48 -3.80
N ILE A 153 22.78 22.39 -4.07
CA ILE A 153 21.79 21.73 -3.22
C ILE A 153 21.71 20.25 -3.66
N VAL A 154 21.55 19.31 -2.72
CA VAL A 154 21.38 17.87 -3.01
C VAL A 154 20.05 17.29 -2.60
N ALA A 155 19.34 17.96 -1.70
CA ALA A 155 18.02 17.58 -1.23
C ALA A 155 17.32 18.80 -0.63
N ILE A 156 15.99 18.81 -0.69
CA ILE A 156 15.14 19.79 -0.02
C ILE A 156 14.02 19.09 0.75
N ALA A 157 13.54 19.73 1.81
CA ALA A 157 12.30 19.39 2.49
C ALA A 157 11.57 20.69 2.86
N GLY A 158 10.26 20.73 2.62
CA GLY A 158 9.38 21.81 3.08
C GLY A 158 8.68 21.42 4.37
N ALA A 159 8.33 22.43 5.16
CA ALA A 159 7.85 22.29 6.53
C ALA A 159 7.06 23.52 6.96
N ASN A 160 5.72 23.50 6.97
CA ASN A 160 4.91 24.71 7.16
C ASN A 160 5.53 25.92 6.44
N ASP A 161 5.90 26.98 7.16
CA ASP A 161 6.55 28.20 6.65
C ASP A 161 8.06 28.10 6.44
N THR A 162 8.65 26.90 6.46
CA THR A 162 10.10 26.69 6.50
C THR A 162 10.56 25.75 5.39
N VAL A 163 11.76 26.00 4.87
CA VAL A 163 12.43 25.16 3.88
C VAL A 163 13.82 24.78 4.39
N PHE A 164 14.13 23.50 4.29
CA PHE A 164 15.44 22.93 4.54
C PHE A 164 16.12 22.58 3.23
N ALA A 165 17.36 23.00 3.06
CA ALA A 165 18.17 22.66 1.89
C ALA A 165 19.52 22.07 2.31
N ALA A 166 19.80 20.85 1.87
CA ALA A 166 21.09 20.21 2.06
C ALA A 166 22.09 20.77 1.05
N VAL A 167 23.06 21.56 1.53
CA VAL A 167 24.04 22.26 0.70
C VAL A 167 25.43 21.61 0.77
N LYS A 168 26.05 21.43 -0.41
CA LYS A 168 27.38 20.86 -0.57
C LYS A 168 28.47 21.83 -0.12
N ASP A 169 29.56 21.26 0.36
CA ASP A 169 30.83 21.97 0.51
C ASP A 169 31.31 22.50 -0.85
N ARG A 170 31.67 23.80 -0.90
CA ARG A 170 32.20 24.45 -2.10
C ARG A 170 33.48 23.80 -2.63
N ILE A 171 34.38 23.38 -1.75
CA ILE A 171 35.74 22.93 -2.12
C ILE A 171 35.69 21.53 -2.71
N ASN A 172 34.98 20.62 -2.03
CA ASN A 172 34.97 19.22 -2.40
C ASN A 172 33.74 18.80 -3.22
N ASN A 173 32.71 19.67 -3.34
CA ASN A 173 31.47 19.41 -4.05
C ASN A 173 30.73 18.14 -3.58
N LEU A 174 30.82 17.85 -2.28
CA LEU A 174 30.16 16.71 -1.64
C LEU A 174 29.37 17.19 -0.44
N PHE A 175 28.19 16.59 -0.24
CA PHE A 175 27.43 16.76 0.99
C PHE A 175 28.00 15.83 2.05
N GLY A 176 28.13 16.35 3.27
CA GLY A 176 28.72 15.67 4.40
C GLY A 176 30.14 16.11 4.81
N ASN A 177 30.90 16.68 3.88
CA ASN A 177 32.25 17.17 4.20
C ASN A 177 32.24 18.32 5.21
N GLY A 178 33.43 18.69 5.69
CA GLY A 178 33.63 19.63 6.80
C GLY A 178 32.81 20.91 6.76
N ASP A 179 32.60 21.45 5.56
CA ASP A 179 31.90 22.71 5.31
C ASP A 179 30.52 22.51 4.69
N SER A 180 29.96 21.30 4.62
CA SER A 180 28.59 21.08 4.15
C SER A 180 27.56 21.18 5.29
N GLY A 181 26.28 21.36 4.96
CA GLY A 181 25.27 21.53 6.00
C GLY A 181 23.84 21.73 5.54
N ILE A 182 22.94 21.98 6.49
CA ILE A 182 21.53 22.28 6.22
C ILE A 182 21.31 23.78 6.32
N ALA A 183 20.98 24.41 5.20
CA ALA A 183 20.48 25.78 5.18
C ALA A 183 18.98 25.79 5.52
N VAL A 184 18.56 26.80 6.29
CA VAL A 184 17.17 26.98 6.73
C VAL A 184 16.66 28.32 6.23
N LEU A 185 15.51 28.30 5.55
CA LEU A 185 14.84 29.49 5.04
C LEU A 185 13.42 29.54 5.60
N THR A 186 12.98 30.68 6.11
CA THR A 186 11.55 30.89 6.37
C THR A 186 10.88 31.67 5.26
N ILE A 187 9.60 31.37 5.09
CA ILE A 187 8.70 31.93 4.12
C ILE A 187 7.85 32.97 4.86
N ASN A 188 8.07 34.25 4.57
CA ASN A 188 7.21 35.29 5.10
C ASN A 188 6.24 35.74 4.00
N SER A 189 4.95 35.67 4.30
CA SER A 189 3.93 36.40 3.56
C SER A 189 3.63 37.72 4.29
N SER A 190 3.68 38.83 3.56
CA SER A 190 3.24 40.13 4.10
C SER A 190 1.71 40.20 4.15
N ASN A 191 1.16 41.18 4.89
CA ASN A 191 -0.28 41.49 4.85
C ASN A 191 -0.79 41.89 3.45
N THR A 192 0.10 42.09 2.46
CA THR A 192 -0.24 42.35 1.07
C THR A 192 -0.18 41.09 0.20
N GLY A 193 0.01 39.91 0.81
CA GLY A 193 0.14 38.62 0.13
C GLY A 193 1.47 38.43 -0.60
N ALA A 194 2.45 39.32 -0.43
CA ALA A 194 3.75 39.18 -1.08
C ALA A 194 4.58 38.15 -0.32
N LEU A 195 5.02 37.10 -1.01
CA LEU A 195 5.94 36.11 -0.45
C LEU A 195 7.34 36.73 -0.31
N SER A 196 8.18 36.17 0.54
CA SER A 196 9.61 36.51 0.64
C SER A 196 10.36 35.42 1.41
N PHE A 197 11.61 35.20 1.05
CA PHE A 197 12.50 34.39 1.86
C PHE A 197 13.17 35.24 2.93
N LYS A 198 13.24 34.70 4.14
CA LYS A 198 14.12 35.18 5.19
C LYS A 198 15.07 34.06 5.57
N PRO A 199 16.37 34.18 5.28
CA PRO A 199 17.31 33.21 5.78
C PRO A 199 17.33 33.26 7.30
N ILE A 200 17.30 32.08 7.89
CA ILE A 200 17.52 31.91 9.31
C ILE A 200 19.01 31.71 9.52
N ASP A 201 19.55 32.35 10.57
CA ASP A 201 20.90 32.03 11.03
C ASP A 201 20.86 30.65 11.66
N ALA A 202 21.18 29.63 10.87
CA ALA A 202 21.12 28.26 11.33
C ALA A 202 22.21 27.98 12.39
N VAL A 203 23.22 28.85 12.54
CA VAL A 203 24.33 28.74 13.49
C VAL A 203 24.47 30.03 14.28
N THR A 204 24.22 30.02 15.60
CA THR A 204 24.27 31.21 16.46
C THR A 204 25.51 32.09 16.22
N GLY A 205 25.29 33.34 15.79
CA GLY A 205 26.34 34.32 15.56
C GLY A 205 26.95 34.25 14.15
N GLY A 206 26.33 33.49 13.25
CA GLY A 206 26.59 33.52 11.82
C GLY A 206 26.07 34.81 11.18
N VAL A 207 26.47 35.03 9.93
CA VAL A 207 25.99 36.15 9.12
C VAL A 207 25.19 35.57 7.96
N GLY A 208 23.90 35.91 7.84
CA GLY A 208 23.08 35.59 6.67
C GLY A 208 22.60 34.13 6.58
N ASN A 209 22.57 33.59 5.37
CA ASN A 209 22.02 32.28 4.95
C ASN A 209 23.02 31.12 5.07
N ARG A 210 23.83 31.12 6.13
CA ARG A 210 24.85 30.10 6.37
C ARG A 210 24.20 28.80 6.83
N ALA A 211 24.65 27.67 6.26
CA ALA A 211 24.13 26.37 6.63
C ALA A 211 24.65 25.88 7.99
N PHE A 212 23.79 25.15 8.73
CA PHE A 212 24.18 24.42 9.93
C PHE A 212 25.06 23.23 9.56
N PRO A 213 26.28 23.11 10.12
CA PRO A 213 27.21 22.05 9.73
C PRO A 213 26.66 20.68 10.10
N ILE A 214 26.41 19.86 9.07
CA ILE A 214 26.14 18.42 9.22
C ILE A 214 27.35 17.70 8.67
N ASN A 215 28.33 17.52 9.54
CA ASN A 215 29.61 16.87 9.23
C ASN A 215 29.74 15.61 10.10
N VAL A 216 30.07 14.48 9.47
CA VAL A 216 30.34 13.19 10.16
C VAL A 216 31.41 13.26 11.24
N ALA A 217 32.34 14.21 11.17
CA ALA A 217 33.33 14.40 12.23
C ALA A 217 32.71 14.90 13.55
N ASN A 218 31.44 15.31 13.55
CA ASN A 218 30.71 15.67 14.75
C ASN A 218 30.34 14.42 15.57
N THR A 219 31.26 14.05 16.46
CA THR A 219 31.15 12.87 17.34
C THR A 219 29.89 12.86 18.21
N ALA A 220 29.30 14.02 18.49
CA ALA A 220 28.06 14.13 19.27
C ALA A 220 26.82 13.77 18.46
N LEU A 221 26.86 13.93 17.13
CA LEU A 221 25.75 13.62 16.23
C LEU A 221 25.87 12.21 15.65
N PHE A 222 27.08 11.80 15.30
CA PHE A 222 27.29 10.58 14.54
C PHE A 222 27.98 9.47 15.33
N GLY A 223 28.41 9.72 16.56
CA GLY A 223 29.07 8.74 17.41
C GLY A 223 30.58 8.62 17.14
N GLY A 224 31.37 8.62 18.23
CA GLY A 224 32.82 8.36 18.26
C GLY A 224 33.72 9.33 17.45
N PRO A 225 35.01 9.47 17.78
CA PRO A 225 35.97 10.30 17.04
C PRO A 225 36.37 9.74 15.65
N GLY A 226 35.59 8.80 15.11
CA GLY A 226 36.09 7.81 14.17
C GLY A 226 35.46 7.78 12.79
N ILE A 227 34.76 8.81 12.28
CA ILE A 227 34.26 8.75 10.90
C ILE A 227 35.29 9.36 9.96
N THR A 228 35.95 8.53 9.15
CA THR A 228 37.11 8.93 8.33
C THR A 228 36.76 9.41 6.92
N THR A 229 35.64 8.96 6.34
CA THR A 229 35.34 9.27 4.93
C THR A 229 33.85 9.20 4.61
N TYR A 230 33.36 10.18 3.86
CA TYR A 230 32.12 10.05 3.10
C TYR A 230 32.32 9.11 1.92
N ILE A 231 31.36 8.21 1.71
CA ILE A 231 31.39 7.34 0.54
C ILE A 231 30.56 8.00 -0.55
N THR A 232 31.25 8.47 -1.58
CA THR A 232 30.63 8.69 -2.89
C THR A 232 30.24 7.34 -3.45
N ASN A 233 28.95 7.13 -3.71
CA ASN A 233 28.51 5.96 -4.44
C ASN A 233 29.12 6.03 -5.86
N THR A 234 30.09 5.15 -6.14
CA THR A 234 30.83 5.11 -7.42
C THR A 234 29.93 4.84 -8.63
N LEU A 235 28.70 4.35 -8.42
CA LEU A 235 27.72 4.15 -9.49
C LEU A 235 26.85 5.39 -9.77
N LEU A 236 26.75 6.35 -8.84
CA LEU A 236 25.88 7.53 -8.98
C LEU A 236 26.62 8.87 -9.01
N ASN A 237 27.92 8.93 -8.72
CA ASN A 237 28.70 10.19 -8.62
C ASN A 237 28.04 11.27 -7.72
N GLN A 238 27.14 10.86 -6.84
CA GLN A 238 26.44 11.71 -5.87
C GLN A 238 26.52 11.05 -4.49
N SER A 239 26.60 11.86 -3.44
CA SER A 239 26.44 11.40 -2.06
C SER A 239 24.95 11.34 -1.77
N PRO A 240 24.30 10.16 -1.77
CA PRO A 240 22.86 10.10 -1.59
C PRO A 240 22.54 10.66 -0.20
N THR A 241 21.81 11.77 -0.20
CA THR A 241 21.34 12.48 0.97
C THR A 241 19.83 12.52 0.87
N ALA A 242 19.15 12.10 1.93
CA ALA A 242 17.70 12.14 2.00
C ALA A 242 17.28 13.10 3.10
N LEU A 243 16.32 13.97 2.78
CA LEU A 243 15.65 14.84 3.74
C LEU A 243 14.19 14.48 3.78
N TYR A 244 13.64 14.37 4.98
CA TYR A 244 12.20 14.26 5.18
C TYR A 244 11.81 15.06 6.41
N TRP A 245 10.89 15.99 6.23
CA TRP A 245 10.27 16.70 7.34
C TRP A 245 9.01 15.96 7.76
N ASP A 246 8.88 15.70 9.05
CA ASP A 246 7.66 15.17 9.62
C ASP A 246 6.91 16.26 10.38
N GLU A 247 5.73 16.62 9.88
CA GLU A 247 4.90 17.69 10.47
C GLU A 247 4.38 17.32 11.87
N TYR A 248 4.13 16.04 12.12
CA TYR A 248 3.57 15.59 13.40
C TYR A 248 4.60 15.65 14.54
N LEU A 249 5.79 15.10 14.31
CA LEU A 249 6.90 15.15 15.27
C LEU A 249 7.64 16.50 15.22
N ASN A 250 7.38 17.34 14.22
CA ASN A 250 8.03 18.64 13.99
C ASN A 250 9.57 18.50 13.94
N LEU A 251 10.03 17.52 13.18
CA LEU A 251 11.43 17.11 13.07
C LEU A 251 11.85 16.84 11.62
N LEU A 252 13.06 17.28 11.29
CA LEU A 252 13.75 16.95 10.05
C LEU A 252 14.60 15.69 10.27
N TYR A 253 14.41 14.67 9.44
CA TYR A 253 15.28 13.51 9.37
C TYR A 253 16.27 13.65 8.22
N VAL A 254 17.55 13.39 8.50
CA VAL A 254 18.63 13.50 7.51
C VAL A 254 19.34 12.15 7.40
N GLY A 255 19.21 11.52 6.23
CA GLY A 255 19.93 10.29 5.86
C GLY A 255 21.23 10.57 5.11
N LEU A 256 22.31 9.87 5.48
CA LEU A 256 23.65 10.05 4.95
C LEU A 256 24.29 8.72 4.54
N SER A 257 25.37 8.80 3.76
CA SER A 257 26.26 7.67 3.46
C SER A 257 27.64 7.90 4.07
N CYS A 258 28.03 7.07 5.03
CA CYS A 258 29.24 7.26 5.82
C CYS A 258 30.01 5.95 6.04
N GLN A 259 31.30 6.09 6.33
CA GLN A 259 32.19 4.98 6.67
C GLN A 259 32.97 5.26 7.95
N ASN A 260 32.92 4.30 8.86
CA ASN A 260 33.71 4.35 10.09
C ASN A 260 35.20 4.11 9.86
N ASP A 261 36.01 4.52 10.82
CA ASP A 261 37.45 4.35 10.85
C ASP A 261 37.86 2.91 11.16
N ALA A 262 39.17 2.69 11.16
CA ALA A 262 39.77 1.43 11.55
C ALA A 262 39.66 1.13 13.06
N ALA A 263 39.34 2.12 13.91
CA ALA A 263 39.21 1.92 15.35
C ALA A 263 37.88 1.23 15.71
N GLY A 264 36.88 1.34 14.82
CA GLY A 264 35.63 0.61 14.93
C GLY A 264 34.68 1.16 15.99
N ASN A 265 34.72 2.47 16.23
CA ASN A 265 33.83 3.15 17.17
C ASN A 265 32.36 3.05 16.72
N PRO A 266 31.37 3.15 17.64
CA PRO A 266 29.97 3.21 17.23
C PRO A 266 29.71 4.44 16.36
N PHE A 267 28.98 4.28 15.25
CA PHE A 267 28.57 5.40 14.41
C PHE A 267 27.16 5.22 13.81
N MET A 268 26.60 6.32 13.30
CA MET A 268 25.23 6.41 12.76
C MET A 268 25.19 7.04 11.37
N SER A 269 24.24 6.65 10.53
CA SER A 269 24.00 7.22 9.18
C SER A 269 22.79 8.16 9.13
N THR A 270 22.12 8.38 10.26
CA THR A 270 20.91 9.19 10.33
C THR A 270 20.96 10.09 11.55
N VAL A 271 20.50 11.32 11.38
CA VAL A 271 20.34 12.31 12.45
C VAL A 271 18.95 12.94 12.36
N ARG A 272 18.49 13.50 13.47
CA ARG A 272 17.28 14.30 13.53
C ARG A 272 17.62 15.75 13.85
N CYS A 273 16.85 16.68 13.32
CA CYS A 273 17.03 18.10 13.58
C CYS A 273 15.69 18.74 13.95
N SER A 274 15.70 19.62 14.94
CA SER A 274 14.58 20.51 15.28
C SER A 274 14.94 21.96 15.01
N ILE A 275 13.93 22.83 14.93
CA ILE A 275 14.12 24.28 14.90
C ILE A 275 13.84 24.83 16.29
N ASP A 276 14.82 25.51 16.89
CA ASP A 276 14.56 26.36 18.05
C ASP A 276 13.92 27.66 17.57
N LYS A 277 12.57 27.73 17.60
CA LYS A 277 11.81 28.91 17.15
C LYS A 277 12.16 30.19 17.92
N THR A 278 12.77 30.08 19.10
CA THR A 278 13.14 31.24 19.95
C THR A 278 14.37 31.97 19.40
N VAL A 279 15.34 31.21 18.89
CA VAL A 279 16.62 31.73 18.41
C VAL A 279 16.75 31.61 16.88
N GLY A 280 15.87 30.82 16.26
CA GLY A 280 15.90 30.44 14.85
C GLY A 280 16.86 29.30 14.54
N ASN A 281 17.72 28.85 15.46
CA ASN A 281 18.77 27.89 15.07
C ASN A 281 18.22 26.49 14.76
N LEU A 282 18.92 25.78 13.87
CA LEU A 282 18.77 24.35 13.72
C LEU A 282 19.51 23.65 14.87
N VAL A 283 18.84 22.71 15.54
CA VAL A 283 19.42 21.88 16.59
C VAL A 283 19.44 20.44 16.09
N ALA A 284 20.61 19.96 15.69
CA ALA A 284 20.80 18.57 15.32
C ALA A 284 21.06 17.70 16.56
N GLN A 285 20.51 16.49 16.55
CA GLN A 285 20.66 15.47 17.60
C GLN A 285 20.91 14.09 16.97
N PRO A 286 21.66 13.21 17.67
CA PRO A 286 21.88 11.84 17.20
C PRO A 286 20.56 11.06 17.19
N ILE A 287 20.35 10.18 16.20
CA ILE A 287 19.12 9.39 16.09
C ILE A 287 18.96 8.39 17.26
N THR A 288 20.07 7.97 17.87
CA THR A 288 20.10 7.11 19.07
C THR A 288 21.34 7.38 19.91
N GLN A 289 21.39 6.87 21.15
CA GLN A 289 22.56 6.98 22.01
C GLN A 289 23.64 5.98 21.59
N THR A 290 24.92 6.38 21.64
CA THR A 290 26.03 5.51 21.22
C THR A 290 26.17 4.25 22.07
N THR A 291 25.67 4.26 23.30
CA THR A 291 25.62 3.11 24.22
C THR A 291 24.59 2.06 23.81
N ALA A 292 23.60 2.42 22.99
CA ALA A 292 22.60 1.49 22.48
C ALA A 292 23.06 0.71 21.24
N ILE A 293 24.13 1.17 20.59
CA ILE A 293 24.60 0.64 19.31
C ILE A 293 25.33 -0.69 19.51
N ASP A 294 24.91 -1.69 18.75
CA ASP A 294 25.50 -3.01 18.66
C ASP A 294 25.80 -3.41 17.18
N ASN A 295 26.23 -4.66 17.00
CA ASN A 295 26.42 -5.22 15.67
C ASN A 295 25.04 -5.59 15.08
N ASN A 296 24.77 -5.14 13.86
CA ASN A 296 23.55 -5.40 13.08
C ASN A 296 22.34 -4.48 13.37
N ASN A 297 22.53 -3.32 14.02
CA ASN A 297 21.52 -2.26 13.92
C ASN A 297 21.45 -1.70 12.48
N ILE A 298 20.35 -1.04 12.18
CA ILE A 298 19.96 -0.72 10.80
C ILE A 298 20.51 0.64 10.33
N VAL A 299 20.44 1.67 11.18
CA VAL A 299 20.95 3.04 10.91
C VAL A 299 22.10 3.43 11.85
N ALA A 300 22.63 2.44 12.56
CA ALA A 300 23.78 2.56 13.42
C ALA A 300 24.57 1.25 13.36
N THR A 301 25.87 1.28 13.61
CA THR A 301 26.65 0.04 13.77
C THR A 301 27.96 0.33 14.50
N VAL A 302 28.62 -0.74 14.92
CA VAL A 302 29.96 -0.72 15.53
C VAL A 302 30.88 -1.64 14.73
N GLY A 303 32.16 -1.31 14.64
CA GLY A 303 33.15 -2.11 13.91
C GLY A 303 33.95 -1.33 12.89
N ALA A 304 35.18 -1.82 12.65
CA ALA A 304 36.16 -1.14 11.82
C ALA A 304 35.75 -1.13 10.34
N ASN A 305 35.91 0.02 9.68
CA ASN A 305 35.67 0.23 8.24
C ASN A 305 34.26 -0.13 7.74
N GLN A 306 33.27 -0.19 8.63
CA GLN A 306 31.88 -0.46 8.26
C GLN A 306 31.32 0.70 7.43
N VAL A 307 30.52 0.37 6.41
CA VAL A 307 29.82 1.33 5.56
C VAL A 307 28.35 1.24 5.86
N LEU A 308 27.75 2.40 6.06
CA LEU A 308 26.34 2.56 6.34
C LEU A 308 25.78 3.69 5.47
N ALA A 309 24.68 3.43 4.78
CA ALA A 309 23.99 4.45 4.00
C ALA A 309 22.49 4.41 4.21
N THR A 310 21.91 5.58 4.48
CA THR A 310 20.47 5.83 4.50
C THR A 310 20.11 6.65 3.25
N GLU A 311 19.60 5.97 2.21
CA GLU A 311 19.42 6.57 0.88
C GLU A 311 18.07 7.26 0.69
N GLN A 312 17.05 6.83 1.42
CA GLN A 312 15.72 7.41 1.47
C GLN A 312 15.21 7.32 2.90
N VAL A 313 14.52 8.36 3.34
CA VAL A 313 13.88 8.45 4.66
C VAL A 313 12.45 8.94 4.49
N ALA A 314 11.55 8.40 5.30
CA ALA A 314 10.18 8.87 5.49
C ALA A 314 9.71 8.49 6.89
N VAL A 315 8.67 9.15 7.39
CA VAL A 315 8.00 8.74 8.64
C VAL A 315 6.65 8.13 8.30
N MET A 316 6.37 6.97 8.89
CA MET A 316 5.07 6.33 8.87
C MET A 316 4.37 6.60 10.19
N HIS A 317 3.18 7.22 10.14
CA HIS A 317 2.26 7.27 11.27
C HIS A 317 1.19 6.22 11.04
N THR A 318 1.25 5.15 11.83
CA THR A 318 0.34 4.02 11.66
C THR A 318 -1.08 4.40 12.04
N SER A 319 -2.05 3.62 11.57
CA SER A 319 -3.44 3.66 12.02
C SER A 319 -3.57 3.45 13.53
N THR A 320 -2.57 2.82 14.14
CA THR A 320 -2.46 2.61 15.58
C THR A 320 -2.00 3.84 16.36
N GLY A 321 -1.56 4.91 15.68
CA GLY A 321 -1.06 6.14 16.31
C GLY A 321 0.44 6.14 16.60
N LEU A 322 1.17 5.10 16.19
CA LEU A 322 2.61 4.97 16.45
C LEU A 322 3.43 5.48 15.26
N SER A 323 4.53 6.16 15.56
CA SER A 323 5.45 6.66 14.54
C SER A 323 6.62 5.70 14.32
N TYR A 324 6.94 5.45 13.05
CA TYR A 324 8.10 4.67 12.64
C TYR A 324 8.90 5.41 11.58
N LEU A 325 10.23 5.42 11.71
CA LEU A 325 11.13 5.87 10.65
C LEU A 325 11.27 4.75 9.62
N ILE A 326 10.85 5.02 8.39
CA ILE A 326 11.03 4.14 7.25
C ILE A 326 12.31 4.52 6.52
N VAL A 327 13.23 3.58 6.41
CA VAL A 327 14.55 3.82 5.80
C VAL A 327 14.86 2.80 4.72
N LYS A 328 15.39 3.29 3.60
CA LYS A 328 16.17 2.47 2.67
C LYS A 328 17.62 2.47 3.15
N ALA A 329 18.01 1.41 3.85
CA ALA A 329 19.34 1.30 4.44
C ALA A 329 20.23 0.30 3.69
N PHE A 330 21.53 0.60 3.62
CA PHE A 330 22.58 -0.27 3.11
C PHE A 330 23.65 -0.48 4.17
N ILE A 331 23.97 -1.75 4.44
CA ILE A 331 25.00 -2.15 5.39
C ILE A 331 26.01 -3.02 4.62
N ALA A 332 27.27 -2.59 4.49
CA ALA A 332 28.20 -3.25 3.57
C ALA A 332 28.52 -4.72 3.88
N ASN A 333 28.34 -5.16 5.13
CA ASN A 333 28.55 -6.57 5.50
C ASN A 333 27.47 -7.50 4.91
N SER A 334 26.30 -6.98 4.52
CA SER A 334 25.20 -7.78 3.98
C SER A 334 25.08 -7.72 2.45
N ASN A 335 25.72 -6.74 1.79
CA ASN A 335 25.51 -6.41 0.37
C ASN A 335 24.03 -6.20 -0.02
N THR A 336 23.13 -6.08 0.96
CA THR A 336 21.70 -5.92 0.75
C THR A 336 21.30 -4.49 1.07
N ARG A 337 20.64 -3.84 0.11
CA ARG A 337 19.81 -2.67 0.40
C ARG A 337 18.46 -3.22 0.78
N ASN A 338 17.89 -2.80 1.90
CA ASN A 338 16.58 -3.26 2.36
C ASN A 338 15.80 -2.06 2.89
N ILE A 339 14.48 -2.23 2.99
CA ILE A 339 13.61 -1.26 3.65
C ILE A 339 13.36 -1.72 5.07
N TYR A 340 13.48 -0.80 6.02
CA TYR A 340 13.25 -1.07 7.41
C TYR A 340 12.35 -0.04 8.08
N ALA A 341 11.62 -0.47 9.10
CA ALA A 341 10.79 0.36 9.95
C ALA A 341 11.36 0.38 11.38
N LEU A 342 11.67 1.57 11.89
CA LEU A 342 12.29 1.74 13.20
C LEU A 342 11.35 2.55 14.10
N PRO A 343 10.97 2.06 15.30
CA PRO A 343 10.04 2.77 16.16
C PRO A 343 10.65 4.07 16.66
N LEU A 344 9.85 5.15 16.67
CA LEU A 344 10.26 6.49 17.06
C LEU A 344 9.63 6.89 18.39
N VAL A 345 10.40 7.59 19.23
CA VAL A 345 9.91 8.16 20.48
C VAL A 345 8.99 9.34 20.21
N ASP A 346 7.74 9.25 20.64
CA ASP A 346 6.79 10.35 20.63
C ASP A 346 6.58 10.87 22.06
N ASN A 347 7.37 11.89 22.40
CA ASN A 347 7.33 12.58 23.67
C ASN A 347 7.94 13.97 23.50
N ALA A 348 7.12 14.93 23.05
CA ALA A 348 7.55 16.31 22.78
C ALA A 348 8.19 17.04 24.00
N SER A 349 8.02 16.52 25.22
CA SER A 349 8.66 17.06 26.43
C SER A 349 10.08 16.53 26.69
N SER A 350 10.48 15.47 25.98
CA SER A 350 11.79 14.82 26.10
C SER A 350 12.77 15.31 25.03
N ASN A 351 14.05 15.39 25.38
CA ASN A 351 15.13 15.60 24.40
C ASN A 351 15.28 14.40 23.43
N ASP A 352 14.70 13.26 23.78
CA ASP A 352 14.70 12.06 22.96
C ASP A 352 13.51 11.99 21.99
N HIS A 353 12.67 13.02 21.89
CA HIS A 353 11.60 13.06 20.89
C HIS A 353 12.16 12.82 19.47
N GLY A 354 11.54 11.90 18.73
CA GLY A 354 12.00 11.44 17.42
C GLY A 354 13.29 10.60 17.42
N ALA A 355 13.78 10.18 18.59
CA ALA A 355 14.85 9.18 18.70
C ALA A 355 14.33 7.77 18.39
N LEU A 356 15.25 6.84 18.11
CA LEU A 356 14.90 5.43 18.08
C LEU A 356 14.43 4.97 19.46
N ALA A 357 13.22 4.43 19.52
CA ALA A 357 12.63 3.89 20.72
C ALA A 357 13.27 2.54 21.10
N ASN A 358 13.21 2.22 22.39
CA ASN A 358 13.52 0.88 22.88
C ASN A 358 12.43 -0.08 22.40
N LYS A 359 12.78 -1.01 21.51
CA LYS A 359 11.84 -1.97 20.92
C LYS A 359 11.18 -2.91 21.95
N ASN A 360 11.80 -3.04 23.12
CA ASN A 360 11.34 -3.91 24.20
C ASN A 360 10.55 -3.14 25.28
N ALA A 361 10.50 -1.81 25.20
CA ALA A 361 9.76 -1.01 26.17
C ALA A 361 8.25 -1.11 25.91
N ALA A 362 7.48 -1.14 26.98
CA ALA A 362 6.03 -1.02 26.89
C ALA A 362 5.65 0.38 26.38
N LEU A 363 4.54 0.46 25.65
CA LEU A 363 3.94 1.74 25.32
C LEU A 363 3.46 2.45 26.59
N VAL A 364 3.56 3.78 26.61
CA VAL A 364 3.02 4.64 27.66
C VAL A 364 2.07 5.60 26.96
N ASP A 365 0.81 5.61 27.40
CA ASP A 365 -0.28 6.39 26.77
C ASP A 365 -0.44 6.10 25.26
N GLY A 366 -0.23 4.84 24.86
CA GLY A 366 -0.40 4.41 23.47
C GLY A 366 0.73 4.82 22.53
N VAL A 367 1.84 5.38 23.03
CA VAL A 367 3.00 5.78 22.23
C VAL A 367 4.33 5.25 22.80
N PHE A 368 5.38 5.25 21.98
CA PHE A 368 6.73 4.95 22.44
C PHE A 368 7.30 6.17 23.18
N GLN A 369 7.47 6.10 24.50
CA GLN A 369 8.06 7.21 25.28
C GLN A 369 9.53 7.00 25.68
N THR A 370 10.04 5.77 25.56
CA THR A 370 11.37 5.39 26.06
C THR A 370 12.34 5.20 24.90
N ALA A 371 13.40 6.00 24.85
CA ALA A 371 14.48 5.85 23.88
C ALA A 371 15.33 4.61 24.15
N ALA A 372 15.97 4.08 23.12
CA ALA A 372 17.00 3.05 23.27
C ALA A 372 18.28 3.68 23.86
N THR A 373 18.76 3.12 24.97
CA THR A 373 19.93 3.59 25.72
C THR A 373 20.98 2.49 25.94
N GLY A 374 20.59 1.22 25.86
CA GLY A 374 21.45 0.06 26.06
C GLY A 374 21.51 -0.91 24.87
N PRO A 375 22.54 -1.78 24.79
CA PRO A 375 22.67 -2.75 23.70
C PRO A 375 21.47 -3.70 23.61
N GLY A 376 21.06 -4.08 22.40
CA GLY A 376 19.91 -4.95 22.16
C GLY A 376 18.53 -4.28 22.28
N GLU A 377 18.46 -3.01 22.66
CA GLU A 377 17.21 -2.22 22.69
C GLU A 377 16.83 -1.68 21.31
N LEU A 378 17.80 -1.57 20.40
CA LEU A 378 17.56 -1.14 19.02
C LEU A 378 17.03 -2.29 18.15
N PRO A 379 16.22 -1.97 17.13
CA PRO A 379 15.87 -2.93 16.10
C PRO A 379 17.11 -3.42 15.34
N THR A 380 17.11 -4.70 15.02
CA THR A 380 18.15 -5.35 14.22
C THR A 380 17.62 -5.74 12.86
N ILE A 381 18.53 -5.99 11.92
CA ILE A 381 18.17 -6.47 10.57
C ILE A 381 17.36 -7.78 10.56
N ASN A 382 17.30 -8.52 11.67
CA ASN A 382 16.60 -9.80 11.78
C ASN A 382 15.26 -9.69 12.51
N ASP A 383 14.90 -8.51 13.01
CA ASP A 383 13.63 -8.34 13.72
C ASP A 383 12.47 -8.28 12.71
N PRO A 384 11.49 -9.21 12.75
CA PRO A 384 10.40 -9.25 11.77
C PRO A 384 9.56 -7.96 11.71
N ALA A 385 9.43 -7.28 12.85
CA ALA A 385 8.75 -5.98 12.95
C ALA A 385 9.49 -4.86 12.19
N ALA A 386 10.83 -4.97 12.11
CA ALA A 386 11.68 -3.97 11.48
C ALA A 386 11.88 -4.21 9.98
N GLN A 387 11.71 -5.45 9.49
CA GLN A 387 11.88 -5.79 8.08
C GLN A 387 10.60 -5.45 7.28
N VAL A 388 10.62 -4.34 6.55
CA VAL A 388 9.48 -3.96 5.70
C VAL A 388 9.40 -4.89 4.51
N GLY A 389 8.27 -5.56 4.40
CA GLY A 389 8.09 -6.71 3.53
C GLY A 389 8.96 -7.89 3.94
N ASP A 390 8.51 -9.11 3.64
CA ASP A 390 9.29 -10.30 3.94
C ASP A 390 10.49 -10.42 2.98
N PRO A 391 11.75 -10.25 3.46
CA PRO A 391 12.93 -10.24 2.59
C PRO A 391 13.24 -11.63 2.01
N ALA A 392 12.81 -12.71 2.67
CA ALA A 392 12.93 -14.07 2.13
C ALA A 392 11.92 -14.29 0.98
N ASN A 393 10.84 -13.51 0.96
CA ASN A 393 9.77 -13.58 -0.01
C ASN A 393 9.72 -12.37 -0.96
N ILE A 394 10.80 -11.62 -1.14
CA ILE A 394 10.93 -10.78 -2.33
C ILE A 394 10.90 -11.73 -3.54
N PRO A 395 10.01 -11.51 -4.55
CA PRO A 395 10.01 -12.31 -5.77
C PRO A 395 11.44 -12.54 -6.27
N SER A 396 11.81 -13.76 -6.66
CA SER A 396 13.21 -14.10 -7.00
C SER A 396 13.74 -13.25 -8.16
N ASP A 397 12.84 -12.73 -9.00
CA ASP A 397 13.10 -11.73 -10.04
C ASP A 397 13.33 -10.30 -9.52
N LEU A 398 13.13 -10.04 -8.22
CA LEU A 398 13.31 -8.77 -7.51
C LEU A 398 14.43 -8.81 -6.44
N GLN A 399 14.87 -9.98 -5.98
CA GLN A 399 15.90 -10.11 -4.93
C GLN A 399 17.25 -9.47 -5.29
N ASN A 400 17.61 -9.45 -6.58
CA ASN A 400 18.81 -8.78 -7.07
C ASN A 400 18.63 -7.27 -7.33
N PHE A 401 17.43 -6.72 -7.12
CA PHE A 401 17.04 -5.40 -7.62
C PHE A 401 16.62 -4.39 -6.55
N ILE A 402 16.82 -4.70 -5.26
CA ILE A 402 16.64 -3.68 -4.21
C ILE A 402 17.67 -2.54 -4.35
N GLY A 403 18.78 -2.81 -5.04
CA GLY A 403 19.70 -1.79 -5.59
C GLY A 403 19.06 -0.77 -6.53
N SER A 404 17.95 -1.14 -7.17
CA SER A 404 17.28 -0.39 -8.24
C SER A 404 15.98 0.29 -7.79
N ILE A 405 15.72 0.42 -6.48
CA ILE A 405 14.61 1.25 -5.98
C ILE A 405 14.86 2.70 -6.41
N THR A 406 13.93 3.26 -7.19
CA THR A 406 13.99 4.66 -7.63
C THR A 406 13.19 5.61 -6.76
N ASP A 407 12.15 5.11 -6.09
CA ASP A 407 11.19 5.92 -5.35
C ASP A 407 10.56 5.09 -4.23
N MET A 408 10.25 5.76 -3.12
CA MET A 408 9.62 5.18 -1.94
C MET A 408 8.53 6.13 -1.46
N VAL A 409 7.32 5.62 -1.30
CA VAL A 409 6.17 6.37 -0.79
C VAL A 409 5.62 5.63 0.42
N VAL A 410 5.41 6.37 1.50
CA VAL A 410 4.83 5.86 2.74
C VAL A 410 3.50 6.58 2.93
N THR A 411 2.42 5.81 3.07
CA THR A 411 1.09 6.37 3.32
C THR A 411 0.26 5.35 4.09
N GLY A 412 -0.45 5.82 5.12
CA GLY A 412 -1.18 4.92 6.01
C GLY A 412 -0.28 3.88 6.68
N ASP A 413 -0.71 2.62 6.61
CA ASP A 413 0.02 1.46 7.16
C ASP A 413 0.93 0.79 6.12
N THR A 414 1.22 1.46 5.00
CA THR A 414 1.83 0.81 3.82
C THR A 414 3.04 1.55 3.29
N VAL A 415 4.04 0.76 2.91
CA VAL A 415 5.20 1.21 2.16
C VAL A 415 5.08 0.73 0.73
N TYR A 416 5.19 1.67 -0.20
CA TYR A 416 5.25 1.42 -1.63
C TYR A 416 6.65 1.69 -2.17
N LEU A 417 7.09 0.88 -3.13
CA LEU A 417 8.39 1.03 -3.78
C LEU A 417 8.23 0.98 -5.30
N SER A 418 8.91 1.87 -6.00
CA SER A 418 9.17 1.69 -7.43
C SER A 418 10.49 0.94 -7.60
N ILE A 419 10.43 -0.25 -8.20
CA ILE A 419 11.59 -1.09 -8.49
C ILE A 419 11.75 -1.24 -9.98
N VAL A 420 13.01 -1.14 -10.41
CA VAL A 420 13.34 -1.34 -11.81
C VAL A 420 14.17 -2.57 -11.98
N GLY A 421 13.55 -3.56 -12.62
CA GLY A 421 14.22 -4.78 -13.02
C GLY A 421 15.41 -4.49 -13.94
N GLY A 422 16.33 -5.46 -14.00
CA GLY A 422 17.51 -5.38 -14.85
C GLY A 422 17.18 -5.27 -16.33
N THR A 423 18.21 -5.19 -17.17
CA THR A 423 18.09 -5.00 -18.63
C THR A 423 17.20 -6.03 -19.34
N ASN A 424 16.96 -7.20 -18.73
CA ASN A 424 16.17 -8.30 -19.30
C ASN A 424 14.76 -8.42 -18.70
N ASN A 425 14.43 -7.67 -17.64
CA ASN A 425 13.09 -7.66 -17.07
C ASN A 425 12.28 -6.57 -17.78
N GLN A 426 11.25 -7.00 -18.50
CA GLN A 426 10.36 -6.12 -19.27
C GLN A 426 9.38 -5.31 -18.39
N PHE A 427 9.51 -5.36 -17.06
CA PHE A 427 8.54 -4.73 -16.16
C PHE A 427 9.28 -3.95 -15.06
N GLY A 428 8.93 -2.67 -14.93
CA GLY A 428 9.12 -1.95 -13.67
C GLY A 428 7.87 -2.13 -12.81
N TYR A 429 8.05 -2.15 -11.50
CA TYR A 429 6.99 -2.51 -10.57
C TYR A 429 6.81 -1.40 -9.55
N VAL A 430 5.57 -0.99 -9.31
CA VAL A 430 5.21 -0.45 -8.00
C VAL A 430 4.78 -1.63 -7.15
N ILE A 431 5.48 -1.92 -6.07
CA ILE A 431 5.12 -2.98 -5.11
C ILE A 431 4.73 -2.36 -3.77
N SER A 432 3.96 -3.07 -2.96
CA SER A 432 3.54 -2.60 -1.64
C SER A 432 3.70 -3.67 -0.55
N SER A 433 3.91 -3.21 0.68
CA SER A 433 3.88 -4.05 1.88
C SER A 433 3.20 -3.28 3.01
N GLN A 434 2.28 -3.96 3.69
CA GLN A 434 1.43 -3.41 4.74
C GLN A 434 1.90 -3.92 6.11
N ALA A 435 1.91 -3.03 7.10
CA ALA A 435 2.20 -3.35 8.48
C ALA A 435 1.10 -4.22 9.11
N LEU A 436 1.49 -5.22 9.89
CA LEU A 436 0.60 -6.08 10.67
C LEU A 436 0.91 -5.88 12.17
N PHE A 437 -0.10 -5.50 12.94
CA PHE A 437 0.07 -5.09 14.33
C PHE A 437 -0.19 -6.21 15.34
N ASN A 438 0.46 -6.15 16.50
CA ASN A 438 0.12 -6.97 17.67
C ASN A 438 -1.00 -6.32 18.51
N ALA A 439 -1.35 -6.94 19.64
CA ALA A 439 -2.39 -6.46 20.54
C ALA A 439 -2.08 -5.11 21.20
N ASP A 440 -0.81 -4.71 21.25
CA ASP A 440 -0.39 -3.41 21.79
C ASP A 440 -0.38 -2.32 20.71
N GLY A 441 -0.75 -2.64 19.46
CA GLY A 441 -0.73 -1.69 18.32
C GLY A 441 0.66 -1.51 17.68
N THR A 442 1.71 -2.13 18.22
CA THR A 442 3.05 -2.11 17.62
C THR A 442 3.14 -3.05 16.42
N ILE A 443 4.04 -2.78 15.47
CA ILE A 443 4.24 -3.66 14.31
C ILE A 443 4.79 -4.99 14.79
N ALA A 444 4.10 -6.08 14.47
CA ALA A 444 4.55 -7.44 14.74
C ALA A 444 5.37 -8.00 13.56
N ARG A 445 4.90 -7.72 12.34
CA ARG A 445 5.47 -8.17 11.07
C ARG A 445 4.86 -7.37 9.92
N TRP A 446 5.26 -7.68 8.70
CA TRP A 446 4.75 -7.09 7.48
C TRP A 446 4.10 -8.14 6.58
N THR A 447 3.18 -7.73 5.72
CA THR A 447 2.77 -8.58 4.60
C THR A 447 3.97 -8.80 3.66
N PRO A 448 4.07 -9.95 2.97
CA PRO A 448 5.04 -10.10 1.90
C PRO A 448 4.81 -9.01 0.86
N TRP A 449 5.86 -8.64 0.12
CA TRP A 449 5.71 -7.69 -0.98
C TRP A 449 4.64 -8.18 -1.97
N ALA A 450 3.53 -7.45 -2.05
CA ALA A 450 2.51 -7.66 -3.07
C ALA A 450 3.14 -7.38 -4.44
N THR A 451 2.90 -8.26 -5.41
CA THR A 451 3.66 -8.26 -6.66
C THR A 451 3.46 -6.99 -7.48
N ARG A 452 2.27 -6.36 -7.45
CA ARG A 452 2.01 -5.08 -8.12
C ARG A 452 0.90 -4.27 -7.45
N ALA A 453 1.20 -3.02 -7.12
CA ALA A 453 0.22 -1.99 -6.76
C ALA A 453 -0.23 -1.17 -7.98
N ALA A 454 0.55 -1.18 -9.07
CA ALA A 454 0.26 -0.51 -10.33
C ALA A 454 0.14 -1.51 -11.50
N PRO A 455 -0.71 -1.25 -12.51
CA PRO A 455 -0.91 -2.17 -13.62
C PRO A 455 0.36 -2.46 -14.41
N VAL A 456 0.58 -3.72 -14.79
CA VAL A 456 1.75 -4.17 -15.59
C VAL A 456 1.94 -3.39 -16.90
N ASN A 457 0.84 -2.83 -17.38
CA ASN A 457 0.69 -2.21 -18.67
C ASN A 457 0.29 -0.75 -18.49
N ALA A 458 0.78 -0.05 -17.45
CA ALA A 458 0.44 1.36 -17.21
C ALA A 458 0.69 2.23 -18.46
N PHE A 459 1.73 1.91 -19.25
CA PHE A 459 2.15 2.69 -20.44
C PHE A 459 2.46 1.82 -21.69
N PRO A 460 1.71 0.77 -22.02
CA PRO A 460 2.16 -0.29 -22.91
C PRO A 460 2.01 0.11 -24.38
N GLY A 461 3.06 -0.08 -25.19
CA GLY A 461 2.98 0.08 -26.65
C GLY A 461 2.81 1.52 -27.14
N LEU A 462 2.85 2.51 -26.23
CA LEU A 462 2.99 3.91 -26.61
C LEU A 462 4.32 4.08 -27.34
N THR A 463 4.24 4.59 -28.56
CA THR A 463 5.40 4.98 -29.35
C THR A 463 5.49 6.49 -29.28
N MET A 464 6.56 7.00 -28.68
CA MET A 464 6.76 8.45 -28.62
C MET A 464 6.89 9.00 -30.05
N PRO A 465 6.21 10.12 -30.38
CA PRO A 465 6.19 10.66 -31.75
C PRO A 465 7.58 10.96 -32.32
N ASP A 466 8.57 11.20 -31.46
CA ASP A 466 9.89 11.68 -31.82
C ASP A 466 11.00 10.62 -31.75
N THR A 467 10.88 9.60 -30.90
CA THR A 467 11.93 8.59 -30.70
C THR A 467 11.61 7.24 -31.33
N ASN A 468 10.37 6.97 -31.74
CA ASN A 468 9.91 5.64 -32.16
C ASN A 468 10.17 4.52 -31.14
N ASN A 469 10.55 4.86 -29.91
CA ASN A 469 10.78 3.88 -28.84
C ASN A 469 9.43 3.49 -28.24
N GLN A 470 9.23 2.19 -28.06
CA GLN A 470 8.12 1.66 -27.29
C GLN A 470 8.45 1.71 -25.81
N HIS A 471 7.53 2.23 -25.01
CA HIS A 471 7.67 2.22 -23.55
C HIS A 471 7.62 0.79 -22.99
N SER A 472 8.48 0.54 -22.01
CA SER A 472 8.64 -0.73 -21.30
C SER A 472 7.72 -0.86 -20.08
N GLY A 473 6.85 0.13 -19.81
CA GLY A 473 5.97 0.13 -18.64
C GLY A 473 6.69 0.31 -17.30
N LYS A 474 7.98 0.66 -17.30
CA LYS A 474 8.75 0.95 -16.09
C LYS A 474 8.30 2.27 -15.47
N VAL A 475 8.28 2.34 -14.15
CA VAL A 475 7.92 3.55 -13.38
C VAL A 475 9.19 4.14 -12.76
N ALA A 476 9.41 5.44 -12.92
CA ALA A 476 10.50 6.17 -12.27
C ALA A 476 10.04 6.70 -10.91
N PHE A 477 8.91 7.41 -10.91
CA PHE A 477 8.31 8.05 -9.75
C PHE A 477 6.82 7.75 -9.71
N PHE A 478 6.24 7.77 -8.52
CA PHE A 478 4.80 7.60 -8.36
C PHE A 478 4.26 8.33 -7.13
N ALA A 479 2.95 8.57 -7.07
CA ALA A 479 2.27 8.99 -5.86
C ALA A 479 1.01 8.14 -5.63
N VAL A 480 0.66 7.95 -4.37
CA VAL A 480 -0.53 7.19 -3.96
C VAL A 480 -1.53 8.18 -3.40
N ASP A 481 -2.66 8.33 -4.07
CA ASP A 481 -3.79 9.07 -3.53
C ASP A 481 -4.61 8.12 -2.66
N SER A 482 -4.42 8.23 -1.34
CA SER A 482 -5.16 7.42 -0.39
C SER A 482 -6.65 7.81 -0.33
N VAL A 483 -7.00 9.06 -0.66
CA VAL A 483 -8.36 9.65 -0.61
C VAL A 483 -9.23 9.10 -1.72
N THR A 484 -8.71 9.03 -2.93
CA THR A 484 -9.48 8.58 -4.11
C THR A 484 -9.16 7.14 -4.49
N GLY A 485 -8.04 6.61 -3.99
CA GLY A 485 -7.53 5.29 -4.31
C GLY A 485 -6.71 5.24 -5.61
N ASN A 486 -6.50 6.39 -6.26
CA ASN A 486 -5.78 6.51 -7.52
C ASN A 486 -4.26 6.42 -7.34
N LEU A 487 -3.55 6.22 -8.45
CA LEU A 487 -2.09 6.21 -8.51
C LEU A 487 -1.61 7.11 -9.65
N TRP A 488 -0.74 8.06 -9.31
CA TRP A 488 -0.01 8.84 -10.29
C TRP A 488 1.31 8.15 -10.60
N LEU A 489 1.62 8.01 -11.89
CA LEU A 489 2.78 7.27 -12.37
C LEU A 489 3.58 8.13 -13.35
N VAL A 490 4.91 8.15 -13.22
CA VAL A 490 5.82 8.71 -14.22
C VAL A 490 6.60 7.56 -14.83
N GLU A 491 6.56 7.42 -16.16
CA GLU A 491 7.28 6.35 -16.84
C GLU A 491 8.80 6.53 -16.76
N ARG A 492 9.61 5.47 -16.89
CA ARG A 492 11.07 5.56 -16.66
C ARG A 492 11.93 5.69 -17.92
N ASP A 493 11.50 5.18 -19.06
CA ASP A 493 12.40 5.02 -20.20
C ASP A 493 12.87 6.37 -20.75
N THR A 494 11.98 7.36 -20.70
CA THR A 494 12.23 8.74 -21.08
C THR A 494 11.89 9.74 -19.97
N ASN A 495 11.12 9.33 -18.95
CA ASN A 495 10.51 10.19 -17.94
C ASN A 495 9.55 11.24 -18.50
N ARG A 496 8.94 11.03 -19.68
CA ARG A 496 8.14 12.07 -20.36
C ARG A 496 6.63 11.84 -20.32
N LEU A 497 6.19 10.65 -19.94
CA LEU A 497 4.76 10.35 -19.77
C LEU A 497 4.39 10.32 -18.30
N VAL A 498 3.20 10.83 -18.04
CA VAL A 498 2.53 10.72 -16.76
C VAL A 498 1.19 10.02 -16.99
N GLY A 499 0.90 9.05 -16.14
CA GLY A 499 -0.32 8.26 -16.17
C GLY A 499 -1.05 8.38 -14.84
N LEU A 500 -2.38 8.34 -14.90
CA LEU A 500 -3.27 8.23 -13.75
C LEU A 500 -4.02 6.90 -13.84
N VAL A 501 -3.83 6.04 -12.85
CA VAL A 501 -4.63 4.83 -12.68
C VAL A 501 -5.98 5.25 -12.09
N SER A 502 -7.07 4.95 -12.80
CA SER A 502 -8.44 5.39 -12.45
C SER A 502 -9.48 4.36 -12.87
N TRP A 503 -10.74 4.57 -12.47
CA TRP A 503 -11.79 3.60 -12.77
C TRP A 503 -12.23 3.68 -14.24
N THR A 504 -12.41 2.53 -14.87
CA THR A 504 -12.84 2.45 -16.27
C THR A 504 -13.68 1.20 -16.53
N ASN A 505 -14.60 1.34 -17.49
CA ASN A 505 -15.39 0.26 -18.07
C ASN A 505 -15.03 0.01 -19.55
N THR A 506 -14.00 0.71 -20.04
CA THR A 506 -13.49 0.61 -21.41
C THR A 506 -12.12 -0.04 -21.40
N PHE A 507 -12.01 -1.20 -22.04
CA PHE A 507 -10.87 -2.09 -21.85
C PHE A 507 -10.17 -2.44 -23.15
N ILE A 508 -8.85 -2.61 -23.07
CA ILE A 508 -8.02 -3.11 -24.16
C ILE A 508 -8.58 -4.45 -24.61
N LYS A 509 -8.75 -4.64 -25.92
CA LYS A 509 -9.19 -5.92 -26.49
C LYS A 509 -8.28 -7.04 -25.97
N ASP A 510 -8.90 -8.16 -25.60
CA ASP A 510 -8.24 -9.37 -25.08
C ASP A 510 -7.55 -9.20 -23.71
N SER A 511 -7.62 -8.03 -23.07
CA SER A 511 -7.26 -7.88 -21.64
C SER A 511 -8.20 -8.69 -20.74
N LEU A 512 -7.79 -8.92 -19.49
CA LEU A 512 -8.63 -9.65 -18.52
C LEU A 512 -10.01 -9.00 -18.35
N PRO A 513 -10.14 -7.68 -18.05
CA PRO A 513 -11.46 -7.08 -17.84
C PRO A 513 -12.33 -7.11 -19.10
N TYR A 514 -11.72 -6.91 -20.28
CA TYR A 514 -12.42 -7.05 -21.57
C TYR A 514 -12.99 -8.46 -21.74
N THR A 515 -12.16 -9.47 -21.50
CA THR A 515 -12.53 -10.88 -21.68
C THR A 515 -13.57 -11.29 -20.64
N LEU A 516 -13.47 -10.81 -19.40
CA LEU A 516 -14.50 -11.02 -18.38
C LEU A 516 -15.85 -10.41 -18.81
N ASN A 517 -15.89 -9.15 -19.26
CA ASN A 517 -17.15 -8.51 -19.68
C ASN A 517 -17.80 -9.14 -20.91
N LYS A 518 -17.03 -9.85 -21.74
CA LYS A 518 -17.57 -10.65 -22.84
C LYS A 518 -18.42 -11.82 -22.33
N TYR A 519 -18.06 -12.44 -21.20
CA TYR A 519 -18.72 -13.64 -20.65
C TYR A 519 -19.61 -13.35 -19.44
N PHE A 520 -19.39 -12.24 -18.73
CA PHE A 520 -20.09 -11.84 -17.51
C PHE A 520 -20.97 -10.61 -17.69
N ASN A 521 -21.50 -10.38 -18.89
CA ASN A 521 -22.41 -9.27 -19.17
C ASN A 521 -23.72 -9.26 -18.36
N ASN A 522 -23.99 -10.33 -17.58
CA ASN A 522 -25.10 -10.46 -16.65
C ASN A 522 -24.63 -10.58 -15.19
N GLY A 523 -23.41 -10.11 -14.91
CA GLY A 523 -22.86 -9.93 -13.58
C GLY A 523 -21.70 -10.86 -13.24
N CYS A 524 -20.81 -10.34 -12.39
CA CYS A 524 -19.68 -11.03 -11.79
C CYS A 524 -19.78 -10.91 -10.26
N PHE A 525 -20.21 -11.98 -9.60
CA PHE A 525 -20.67 -11.98 -8.21
C PHE A 525 -19.61 -12.40 -7.19
N SER A 526 -18.56 -13.09 -7.63
CA SER A 526 -17.47 -13.54 -6.76
C SER A 526 -16.14 -13.58 -7.53
N SER A 527 -15.04 -13.46 -6.80
CA SER A 527 -13.69 -13.63 -7.31
C SER A 527 -12.81 -14.34 -6.30
N LEU A 528 -11.78 -15.01 -6.81
CA LEU A 528 -10.72 -15.64 -6.05
C LEU A 528 -9.41 -15.38 -6.78
N ASP A 529 -8.40 -14.86 -6.10
CA ASP A 529 -7.06 -14.65 -6.66
C ASP A 529 -6.06 -15.56 -5.94
N LEU A 530 -5.43 -16.46 -6.69
CA LEU A 530 -4.49 -17.46 -6.18
C LEU A 530 -3.08 -17.15 -6.65
N HIS A 531 -2.28 -16.67 -5.70
CA HIS A 531 -0.89 -16.35 -5.93
C HIS A 531 0.00 -17.59 -5.73
N HIS A 532 1.08 -17.76 -6.52
CA HIS A 532 2.03 -18.90 -6.38
C HIS A 532 2.67 -19.01 -4.98
N LYS A 533 2.72 -17.91 -4.23
CA LYS A 533 3.18 -17.88 -2.82
C LYS A 533 2.09 -18.13 -1.78
N THR A 534 0.82 -18.30 -2.18
CA THR A 534 -0.09 -19.04 -1.31
C THR A 534 0.59 -20.38 -1.08
N SER A 535 0.80 -20.79 0.17
CA SER A 535 1.69 -21.88 0.61
C SER A 535 1.37 -23.27 0.03
N LEU A 536 0.45 -23.33 -0.94
CA LEU A 536 -0.44 -24.42 -1.28
C LEU A 536 -0.46 -24.71 -2.79
N ILE A 537 0.15 -23.84 -3.63
CA ILE A 537 0.31 -24.02 -5.09
C ILE A 537 1.78 -24.25 -5.49
N GLY A 538 2.71 -24.18 -4.53
CA GLY A 538 4.17 -23.95 -4.68
C GLY A 538 5.04 -24.98 -5.42
N LEU A 539 4.56 -25.62 -6.48
CA LEU A 539 5.35 -26.46 -7.38
C LEU A 539 5.37 -25.96 -8.83
N ASN A 540 4.38 -25.15 -9.25
CA ASN A 540 4.38 -24.44 -10.54
C ASN A 540 4.34 -22.93 -10.29
N ASN A 541 5.08 -22.14 -11.08
CA ASN A 541 5.12 -20.68 -10.93
C ASN A 541 3.89 -19.97 -11.57
N ASN A 542 2.80 -20.70 -11.79
CA ASN A 542 1.58 -20.16 -12.38
C ASN A 542 0.72 -19.50 -11.29
N ASN A 543 0.12 -18.36 -11.64
CA ASN A 543 -0.93 -17.74 -10.83
C ASN A 543 -2.27 -17.90 -11.53
N TYR A 544 -3.32 -18.12 -10.74
CA TYR A 544 -4.67 -18.33 -11.23
C TYR A 544 -5.63 -17.38 -10.54
N SER A 545 -6.54 -16.78 -11.30
CA SER A 545 -7.66 -16.02 -10.77
C SER A 545 -8.96 -16.63 -11.29
N LEU A 546 -9.96 -16.73 -10.43
CA LEU A 546 -11.28 -17.27 -10.76
C LEU A 546 -12.34 -16.19 -10.59
N PHE A 547 -13.35 -16.22 -11.45
CA PHE A 547 -14.45 -15.27 -11.46
C PHE A 547 -15.77 -15.99 -11.65
N GLY A 548 -16.76 -15.69 -10.81
CA GLY A 548 -18.06 -16.36 -10.78
C GLY A 548 -19.17 -15.45 -11.29
N GLY A 549 -19.90 -15.89 -12.31
CA GLY A 549 -21.08 -15.20 -12.86
C GLY A 549 -22.37 -15.99 -12.66
N LEU A 550 -23.28 -15.91 -13.64
CA LEU A 550 -24.47 -16.76 -13.69
C LEU A 550 -24.13 -18.13 -14.28
N SER A 551 -24.03 -19.15 -13.42
CA SER A 551 -23.70 -20.54 -13.77
C SER A 551 -22.43 -20.72 -14.58
N THR A 552 -21.56 -19.71 -14.57
CA THR A 552 -20.38 -19.60 -15.41
C THR A 552 -19.21 -19.22 -14.54
N ILE A 553 -18.11 -19.94 -14.67
CA ILE A 553 -16.87 -19.70 -13.93
C ILE A 553 -15.75 -19.53 -14.93
N ALA A 554 -15.04 -18.40 -14.85
CA ALA A 554 -13.84 -18.15 -15.62
C ALA A 554 -12.62 -18.50 -14.77
N PHE A 555 -11.71 -19.27 -15.35
CA PHE A 555 -10.33 -19.39 -14.90
C PHE A 555 -9.46 -18.48 -15.76
N ALA A 556 -8.59 -17.71 -15.13
CA ALA A 556 -7.62 -16.87 -15.79
C ALA A 556 -6.23 -17.20 -15.23
N ARG A 557 -5.26 -17.51 -16.10
CA ARG A 557 -3.86 -17.64 -15.73
C ARG A 557 -3.22 -16.25 -15.83
N THR A 558 -2.78 -15.69 -14.72
CA THR A 558 -2.26 -14.30 -14.67
C THR A 558 -0.74 -14.21 -14.76
N ARG A 559 -0.05 -15.35 -14.62
CA ARG A 559 1.40 -15.48 -14.79
C ARG A 559 1.78 -16.83 -15.36
N ASP A 560 2.80 -16.81 -16.22
CA ASP A 560 3.39 -18.00 -16.82
C ASP A 560 4.58 -18.51 -16.03
N GLU A 561 4.82 -19.82 -16.10
CA GLU A 561 6.03 -20.44 -15.54
C GLU A 561 7.27 -19.98 -16.31
N ALA A 562 8.37 -19.72 -15.60
CA ALA A 562 9.65 -19.43 -16.23
C ALA A 562 10.07 -20.62 -17.13
N LEU A 563 10.02 -20.44 -18.46
CA LEU A 563 10.41 -21.48 -19.45
C LEU A 563 11.83 -22.02 -19.27
N SER A 564 12.68 -21.34 -18.50
CA SER A 564 14.02 -21.77 -18.09
C SER A 564 14.53 -20.92 -16.93
N ASN A 565 15.60 -21.37 -16.25
CA ASN A 565 16.35 -20.58 -15.26
C ASN A 565 16.93 -19.24 -15.81
N THR A 566 16.80 -18.99 -17.11
CA THR A 566 17.32 -17.80 -17.81
C THR A 566 16.23 -16.85 -18.32
N SER A 567 14.95 -17.25 -18.29
CA SER A 567 13.84 -16.37 -18.68
C SER A 567 12.92 -16.14 -17.48
N PRO A 568 12.74 -14.89 -17.00
CA PRO A 568 11.84 -14.63 -15.89
C PRO A 568 10.40 -15.03 -16.26
N ALA A 569 9.66 -15.57 -15.30
CA ALA A 569 8.22 -15.80 -15.39
C ALA A 569 7.51 -14.49 -15.78
N GLY A 570 6.69 -14.51 -16.83
CA GLY A 570 6.02 -13.32 -17.37
C GLY A 570 4.60 -13.16 -16.86
N THR A 571 4.17 -11.93 -16.62
CA THR A 571 2.75 -11.59 -16.42
C THR A 571 1.99 -11.79 -17.74
N ILE A 572 0.84 -12.46 -17.69
CA ILE A 572 -0.02 -12.68 -18.87
C ILE A 572 -0.96 -11.48 -19.01
N THR A 573 -0.90 -10.80 -20.16
CA THR A 573 -1.77 -9.63 -20.44
C THR A 573 -2.78 -9.86 -21.56
N ASP A 574 -2.64 -10.97 -22.28
CA ASP A 574 -3.54 -11.40 -23.36
C ASP A 574 -4.26 -12.70 -22.94
N PHE A 575 -5.58 -12.60 -22.84
CA PHE A 575 -6.50 -13.64 -22.41
C PHE A 575 -7.36 -14.18 -23.57
N SER A 576 -6.94 -13.95 -24.82
CA SER A 576 -7.57 -14.56 -25.99
C SER A 576 -7.19 -16.03 -26.19
N ASP A 577 -6.05 -16.46 -25.63
CA ASP A 577 -5.56 -17.83 -25.72
C ASP A 577 -6.27 -18.75 -24.69
N PRO A 578 -6.86 -19.89 -25.12
CA PRO A 578 -7.42 -20.90 -24.23
C PRO A 578 -6.46 -21.45 -23.17
N ALA A 579 -5.14 -21.35 -23.36
CA ALA A 579 -4.16 -21.70 -22.34
C ALA A 579 -4.18 -20.73 -21.15
N ASN A 580 -4.62 -19.49 -21.37
CA ASN A 580 -4.59 -18.40 -20.41
C ASN A 580 -5.98 -18.04 -19.88
N PHE A 581 -7.05 -18.41 -20.58
CA PHE A 581 -8.41 -18.14 -20.15
C PHE A 581 -9.37 -19.28 -20.51
N LEU A 582 -10.08 -19.79 -19.52
CA LEU A 582 -11.03 -20.90 -19.68
C LEU A 582 -12.38 -20.54 -19.06
N ILE A 583 -13.44 -20.71 -19.83
CA ILE A 583 -14.82 -20.65 -19.34
C ILE A 583 -15.33 -22.06 -19.07
N THR A 584 -15.90 -22.24 -17.88
CA THR A 584 -16.56 -23.48 -17.45
C THR A 584 -17.98 -23.16 -16.98
N HIS A 585 -18.83 -24.18 -16.94
CA HIS A 585 -20.24 -24.01 -16.58
C HIS A 585 -20.68 -24.99 -15.50
N LEU A 586 -21.62 -24.54 -14.66
CA LEU A 586 -22.34 -25.40 -13.75
C LEU A 586 -23.45 -26.15 -14.50
N SER A 587 -23.88 -27.30 -13.98
CA SER A 587 -24.94 -28.12 -14.59
C SER A 587 -26.32 -27.44 -14.56
N GLN A 588 -26.54 -26.51 -13.65
CA GLN A 588 -27.76 -25.72 -13.56
C GLN A 588 -27.53 -24.33 -14.17
N ALA A 589 -28.49 -23.83 -14.95
CA ALA A 589 -28.39 -22.54 -15.64
C ALA A 589 -28.93 -21.37 -14.79
N ASN A 590 -28.39 -20.17 -15.03
CA ASN A 590 -28.81 -18.89 -14.45
C ASN A 590 -28.75 -18.79 -12.91
N ILE A 591 -27.72 -19.38 -12.29
CA ILE A 591 -27.54 -19.37 -10.83
C ILE A 591 -26.30 -18.55 -10.48
N PRO A 592 -26.41 -17.51 -9.64
CA PRO A 592 -25.25 -16.72 -9.25
C PRO A 592 -24.28 -17.55 -8.41
N ILE A 593 -23.01 -17.44 -8.73
CA ILE A 593 -21.91 -18.03 -7.96
C ILE A 593 -21.48 -17.02 -6.91
N THR A 594 -21.86 -17.28 -5.66
CA THR A 594 -21.75 -16.35 -4.53
C THR A 594 -20.41 -16.44 -3.82
N SER A 595 -19.68 -17.55 -3.98
CA SER A 595 -18.36 -17.75 -3.39
C SER A 595 -17.52 -18.67 -4.27
N LEU A 596 -16.21 -18.41 -4.28
CA LEU A 596 -15.19 -19.20 -4.95
C LEU A 596 -14.07 -19.45 -3.96
N GLU A 597 -13.57 -20.68 -3.90
CA GLU A 597 -12.48 -21.01 -2.99
C GLU A 597 -11.61 -22.16 -3.51
N TYR A 598 -10.41 -22.32 -2.95
CA TYR A 598 -9.46 -23.38 -3.27
C TYR A 598 -9.00 -24.13 -2.02
N THR A 599 -9.09 -25.46 -2.05
CA THR A 599 -8.62 -26.29 -0.93
C THR A 599 -7.13 -26.55 -1.03
N SER A 600 -6.49 -26.65 0.12
CA SER A 600 -5.04 -26.60 0.24
C SER A 600 -4.43 -27.81 0.93
N GLY A 601 -4.48 -28.97 0.26
CA GLY A 601 -3.90 -30.22 0.73
C GLY A 601 -2.76 -30.76 -0.16
N ASN A 602 -2.18 -31.89 0.27
CA ASN A 602 -0.96 -32.43 -0.34
C ASN A 602 -1.22 -33.32 -1.56
N SER A 603 -2.47 -33.79 -1.76
CA SER A 603 -2.74 -34.83 -2.78
C SER A 603 -4.10 -34.73 -3.49
N ASN A 604 -5.09 -34.03 -2.94
CA ASN A 604 -6.42 -33.87 -3.54
C ASN A 604 -6.96 -32.47 -3.27
N ASN A 605 -6.59 -31.55 -4.14
CA ASN A 605 -7.09 -30.19 -4.10
C ASN A 605 -8.27 -30.03 -5.05
N TYR A 606 -9.11 -29.06 -4.72
CA TYR A 606 -10.36 -28.77 -5.38
C TYR A 606 -10.52 -27.27 -5.53
N PHE A 607 -11.02 -26.83 -6.68
CA PHE A 607 -11.71 -25.53 -6.75
C PHE A 607 -13.15 -25.75 -6.32
N ILE A 608 -13.68 -24.81 -5.54
CA ILE A 608 -15.01 -24.86 -4.96
C ILE A 608 -15.79 -23.64 -5.41
N ALA A 609 -17.05 -23.84 -5.78
CA ALA A 609 -17.99 -22.79 -6.12
C ALA A 609 -19.27 -22.94 -5.30
N GLY A 610 -19.57 -21.96 -4.47
CA GLY A 610 -20.85 -21.85 -3.77
C GLY A 610 -21.87 -21.12 -4.63
N SER A 611 -23.11 -21.61 -4.65
CA SER A 611 -24.21 -21.01 -5.39
C SER A 611 -25.53 -21.11 -4.63
N GLN A 612 -26.59 -20.48 -5.13
CA GLN A 612 -27.94 -20.63 -4.58
C GLN A 612 -28.51 -22.06 -4.68
N ALA A 613 -27.91 -22.94 -5.49
CA ALA A 613 -28.35 -24.33 -5.66
C ALA A 613 -27.42 -25.37 -5.05
N GLY A 614 -26.42 -24.95 -4.28
CA GLY A 614 -25.48 -25.86 -3.64
C GLY A 614 -24.02 -25.56 -3.93
N LEU A 615 -23.20 -26.43 -3.35
CA LEU A 615 -21.75 -26.46 -3.46
C LEU A 615 -21.34 -27.30 -4.66
N TYR A 616 -20.57 -26.70 -5.55
CA TYR A 616 -19.99 -27.35 -6.71
C TYR A 616 -18.49 -27.51 -6.52
N ILE A 617 -17.96 -28.66 -6.90
CA ILE A 617 -16.56 -29.03 -6.75
C ILE A 617 -15.99 -29.29 -8.14
N PHE A 618 -14.90 -28.61 -8.49
CA PHE A 618 -14.15 -28.88 -9.71
C PHE A 618 -13.21 -30.05 -9.49
N ALA A 619 -13.47 -31.14 -10.20
CA ALA A 619 -12.72 -32.40 -10.09
C ALA A 619 -12.70 -33.13 -11.43
N ASP A 620 -11.87 -34.18 -11.52
CA ASP A 620 -11.84 -35.07 -12.67
C ASP A 620 -13.24 -35.62 -12.98
N GLN A 621 -13.68 -35.47 -14.24
CA GLN A 621 -15.05 -35.77 -14.65
C GLN A 621 -15.43 -37.25 -14.47
N LEU A 622 -14.47 -38.18 -14.61
CA LEU A 622 -14.75 -39.61 -14.59
C LEU A 622 -14.63 -40.22 -13.19
N THR A 623 -13.66 -39.73 -12.41
CA THR A 623 -13.27 -40.33 -11.13
C THR A 623 -13.73 -39.51 -9.93
N GLY A 624 -14.11 -38.24 -10.12
CA GLY A 624 -14.43 -37.31 -9.05
C GLY A 624 -13.24 -37.03 -8.13
N LYS A 625 -12.01 -37.36 -8.54
CA LYS A 625 -10.80 -37.10 -7.77
C LYS A 625 -10.39 -35.63 -7.90
N GLY A 626 -9.80 -35.09 -6.83
CA GLY A 626 -9.11 -33.82 -6.89
C GLY A 626 -7.83 -33.92 -7.71
N PHE A 627 -7.04 -32.87 -7.69
CA PHE A 627 -5.74 -32.81 -8.39
C PHE A 627 -4.64 -32.41 -7.40
N ALA A 628 -3.40 -32.83 -7.66
CA ALA A 628 -2.29 -32.32 -6.86
C ALA A 628 -1.98 -30.87 -7.29
N PRO A 629 -1.52 -30.00 -6.39
CA PRO A 629 -1.12 -28.65 -6.78
C PRO A 629 -0.04 -28.64 -7.87
N ALA A 630 0.85 -29.65 -7.87
CA ALA A 630 1.87 -29.86 -8.90
C ALA A 630 1.31 -30.06 -10.31
N ASP A 631 0.08 -30.57 -10.41
CA ASP A 631 -0.54 -30.90 -11.70
C ASP A 631 -1.18 -29.66 -12.35
N LEU A 632 -1.28 -28.53 -11.65
CA LEU A 632 -1.81 -27.29 -12.23
C LEU A 632 -0.92 -26.81 -13.39
N ALA A 633 -1.51 -26.69 -14.57
CA ALA A 633 -0.80 -26.39 -15.81
C ALA A 633 -1.51 -25.28 -16.62
N LEU A 634 -1.31 -25.26 -17.93
CA LEU A 634 -2.07 -24.41 -18.84
C LEU A 634 -3.57 -24.74 -18.75
N LEU A 635 -4.45 -23.76 -18.93
CA LEU A 635 -5.89 -23.95 -18.77
C LEU A 635 -6.54 -24.82 -19.88
N ASN A 636 -5.82 -25.11 -20.95
CA ASN A 636 -6.21 -26.07 -21.99
C ASN A 636 -5.63 -27.48 -21.77
N GLU A 637 -4.94 -27.71 -20.64
CA GLU A 637 -4.35 -28.99 -20.26
C GLU A 637 -5.02 -29.56 -18.99
N SER A 638 -4.67 -30.79 -18.62
CA SER A 638 -5.14 -31.40 -17.37
C SER A 638 -4.54 -30.63 -16.17
N PRO A 639 -5.27 -30.42 -15.07
CA PRO A 639 -6.60 -30.94 -14.74
C PRO A 639 -7.76 -30.19 -15.38
N PHE A 640 -7.55 -29.03 -16.00
CA PHE A 640 -8.62 -28.17 -16.52
C PHE A 640 -9.38 -28.77 -17.71
N SER A 641 -8.68 -29.44 -18.62
CA SER A 641 -9.27 -30.04 -19.82
C SER A 641 -10.17 -31.26 -19.55
N ASN A 642 -9.93 -31.97 -18.44
CA ASN A 642 -10.69 -33.15 -18.02
C ASN A 642 -11.58 -32.89 -16.79
N GLY A 643 -11.44 -31.70 -16.19
CA GLY A 643 -12.15 -31.30 -14.99
C GLY A 643 -13.56 -30.80 -15.31
N SER A 644 -14.45 -30.95 -14.34
CA SER A 644 -15.84 -30.48 -14.43
C SER A 644 -16.38 -30.12 -13.06
N TRP A 645 -17.34 -29.20 -13.04
CA TRP A 645 -18.08 -28.86 -11.83
C TRP A 645 -19.12 -29.93 -11.52
N GLN A 646 -18.95 -30.59 -10.38
CA GLN A 646 -19.85 -31.62 -9.87
C GLN A 646 -20.53 -31.13 -8.60
N LEU A 647 -21.85 -31.30 -8.51
CA LEU A 647 -22.61 -30.95 -7.31
C LEU A 647 -22.21 -31.88 -6.15
N ALA A 648 -21.98 -31.32 -4.97
CA ALA A 648 -21.68 -32.10 -3.79
C ALA A 648 -22.84 -33.06 -3.44
N PRO A 649 -22.54 -34.32 -3.09
CA PRO A 649 -23.57 -35.36 -2.94
C PRO A 649 -24.36 -35.22 -1.64
N ALA A 650 -23.79 -34.62 -0.60
CA ALA A 650 -24.47 -34.42 0.66
C ALA A 650 -25.63 -33.43 0.56
N LYS A 651 -26.74 -33.75 1.24
CA LYS A 651 -27.96 -32.93 1.20
C LYS A 651 -27.76 -31.54 1.78
N GLU A 652 -26.99 -31.45 2.86
CA GLU A 652 -26.67 -30.17 3.51
C GLU A 652 -25.87 -29.23 2.59
N LEU A 653 -25.15 -29.77 1.62
CA LEU A 653 -24.35 -29.01 0.65
C LEU A 653 -25.12 -28.68 -0.64
N GLN A 654 -26.38 -29.13 -0.77
CA GLN A 654 -27.28 -28.79 -1.88
C GLN A 654 -28.17 -27.57 -1.56
N LYS A 655 -28.01 -27.00 -0.37
CA LYS A 655 -28.66 -25.77 0.09
C LYS A 655 -27.95 -24.55 -0.50
N ALA A 656 -28.57 -23.37 -0.39
CA ALA A 656 -27.93 -22.14 -0.87
C ALA A 656 -26.64 -21.89 -0.09
N ILE A 657 -25.54 -21.64 -0.79
CA ILE A 657 -24.24 -21.39 -0.18
C ILE A 657 -24.06 -19.87 -0.02
N VAL A 658 -23.84 -19.44 1.21
CA VAL A 658 -23.58 -18.04 1.55
C VAL A 658 -22.09 -17.75 1.41
N GLN A 659 -21.24 -18.63 1.95
CA GLN A 659 -19.79 -18.47 1.94
C GLN A 659 -19.07 -19.81 2.05
N VAL A 660 -17.87 -19.87 1.51
CA VAL A 660 -16.91 -20.97 1.66
C VAL A 660 -15.58 -20.37 2.07
N ILE A 661 -14.88 -20.99 3.02
CA ILE A 661 -13.51 -20.65 3.40
C ILE A 661 -12.72 -21.93 3.61
N CYS A 662 -11.50 -21.98 3.06
CA CYS A 662 -10.62 -23.12 3.25
C CYS A 662 -9.48 -22.79 4.22
N ALA A 663 -9.18 -23.74 5.10
CA ALA A 663 -7.92 -23.84 5.85
C ALA A 663 -7.18 -25.11 5.44
N GLU A 664 -5.90 -25.22 5.82
CA GLU A 664 -4.98 -26.30 5.41
C GLU A 664 -5.60 -27.69 5.39
N ASN A 665 -6.45 -28.03 6.37
CA ASN A 665 -7.09 -29.35 6.44
C ASN A 665 -8.61 -29.31 6.60
N ASN A 666 -9.26 -28.15 6.50
CA ASN A 666 -10.70 -28.03 6.71
C ASN A 666 -11.35 -27.06 5.73
N ILE A 667 -12.59 -27.34 5.39
CA ILE A 667 -13.45 -26.48 4.58
C ILE A 667 -14.62 -26.07 5.46
N TYR A 668 -14.82 -24.76 5.60
CA TYR A 668 -15.92 -24.16 6.33
C TYR A 668 -16.93 -23.55 5.38
N ILE A 669 -18.21 -23.87 5.56
CA ILE A 669 -19.28 -23.52 4.62
C ILE A 669 -20.47 -23.00 5.39
N ILE A 670 -20.93 -21.78 5.06
CA ILE A 670 -22.22 -21.28 5.53
C ILE A 670 -23.27 -21.65 4.49
N THR A 671 -24.29 -22.41 4.92
CA THR A 671 -25.44 -22.76 4.09
C THR A 671 -26.71 -22.12 4.61
N PHE A 672 -27.66 -21.89 3.71
CA PHE A 672 -28.98 -21.33 3.99
C PHE A 672 -30.06 -22.22 3.36
N ASP A 673 -31.04 -22.63 4.16
CA ASP A 673 -32.19 -23.40 3.70
C ASP A 673 -33.45 -22.52 3.62
N PRO A 674 -33.84 -22.02 2.44
CA PRO A 674 -35.08 -21.25 2.28
C PRO A 674 -36.34 -22.12 2.35
N THR A 675 -36.21 -23.45 2.34
CA THR A 675 -37.34 -24.39 2.35
C THR A 675 -37.69 -24.86 3.76
N ASP A 676 -36.76 -24.71 4.71
CA ASP A 676 -37.03 -24.90 6.12
C ASP A 676 -37.96 -23.78 6.62
N THR A 677 -39.04 -24.16 7.31
CA THR A 677 -39.97 -23.22 7.95
C THR A 677 -39.30 -22.24 8.93
N THR A 678 -38.10 -22.58 9.41
CA THR A 678 -37.30 -21.72 10.28
C THR A 678 -36.26 -20.87 9.54
N ASN A 679 -36.10 -21.04 8.22
CA ASN A 679 -35.10 -20.38 7.39
C ASN A 679 -33.68 -20.51 8.00
N SER A 680 -33.29 -21.73 8.32
CA SER A 680 -32.08 -22.00 9.10
C SER A 680 -30.80 -21.80 8.27
N TYR A 681 -29.79 -21.25 8.93
CA TYR A 681 -28.41 -21.18 8.47
C TYR A 681 -27.57 -22.20 9.25
N ASN A 682 -26.66 -22.87 8.55
CA ASN A 682 -25.69 -23.78 9.17
C ASN A 682 -24.27 -23.35 8.85
N LEU A 683 -23.37 -23.45 9.83
CA LEU A 683 -21.93 -23.47 9.59
C LEU A 683 -21.47 -24.92 9.60
N ILE A 684 -20.96 -25.38 8.47
CA ILE A 684 -20.53 -26.75 8.23
C ILE A 684 -19.00 -26.79 8.15
N ALA A 685 -18.39 -27.82 8.73
CA ALA A 685 -16.98 -28.14 8.60
C ALA A 685 -16.78 -29.51 7.92
N ILE A 686 -15.86 -29.57 6.98
CA ILE A 686 -15.49 -30.79 6.23
C ILE A 686 -13.98 -30.94 6.30
N ASN A 687 -13.49 -32.15 6.61
CA ASN A 687 -12.07 -32.46 6.59
C ASN A 687 -11.75 -33.34 5.35
N PRO A 688 -11.09 -32.82 4.31
CA PRO A 688 -10.72 -33.59 3.12
C PRO A 688 -9.55 -34.57 3.33
N ALA A 689 -8.85 -34.54 4.47
CA ALA A 689 -7.65 -35.35 4.68
C ALA A 689 -7.94 -36.85 4.57
N GLY A 690 -7.11 -37.54 3.76
CA GLY A 690 -7.23 -38.99 3.52
C GLY A 690 -8.41 -39.40 2.64
N LYS A 691 -9.19 -38.45 2.09
CA LYS A 691 -10.29 -38.72 1.17
C LYS A 691 -9.81 -38.60 -0.27
N THR A 692 -10.36 -39.43 -1.16
CA THR A 692 -9.86 -39.57 -2.53
C THR A 692 -10.78 -39.03 -3.62
N SER A 693 -12.08 -38.90 -3.37
CA SER A 693 -13.05 -38.46 -4.37
C SER A 693 -14.10 -37.53 -3.77
N ILE A 694 -14.86 -36.82 -4.60
CA ILE A 694 -15.98 -35.99 -4.15
C ILE A 694 -16.98 -36.81 -3.33
N GLN A 695 -17.26 -38.05 -3.76
CA GLN A 695 -18.18 -38.95 -3.08
C GLN A 695 -17.66 -39.37 -1.70
N ASP A 696 -16.34 -39.43 -1.53
CA ASP A 696 -15.72 -39.75 -0.24
C ASP A 696 -15.58 -38.52 0.65
N THR A 697 -15.31 -37.34 0.09
CA THR A 697 -15.02 -36.11 0.83
C THR A 697 -16.29 -35.38 1.26
N PHE A 698 -17.25 -35.23 0.35
CA PHE A 698 -18.41 -34.36 0.51
C PHE A 698 -19.72 -35.13 0.73
N ASN A 699 -19.66 -36.34 1.28
CA ASN A 699 -20.85 -37.10 1.69
C ASN A 699 -21.32 -36.71 3.10
N ASP A 700 -22.57 -37.08 3.41
CA ASP A 700 -23.22 -36.74 4.67
C ASP A 700 -22.44 -37.23 5.91
N ALA A 701 -21.64 -38.31 5.79
CA ALA A 701 -20.90 -38.89 6.92
C ALA A 701 -19.64 -38.09 7.31
N ASN A 702 -19.17 -37.17 6.48
CA ASN A 702 -17.99 -36.34 6.77
C ASN A 702 -18.34 -34.87 7.05
N ILE A 703 -19.63 -34.56 7.13
CA ILE A 703 -20.15 -33.23 7.43
C ILE A 703 -20.32 -33.07 8.94
N ARG A 704 -19.72 -32.02 9.48
CA ARG A 704 -19.86 -31.63 10.88
C ARG A 704 -20.58 -30.29 10.93
N VAL A 705 -21.75 -30.22 11.57
CA VAL A 705 -22.45 -28.95 11.76
C VAL A 705 -21.92 -28.31 13.04
N LEU A 706 -21.19 -27.22 12.88
CA LEU A 706 -20.56 -26.50 13.99
C LEU A 706 -21.48 -25.42 14.57
N ALA A 707 -22.43 -24.88 13.81
CA ALA A 707 -23.43 -23.95 14.32
C ALA A 707 -24.72 -24.03 13.50
N THR A 708 -25.87 -23.83 14.14
CA THR A 708 -27.17 -23.68 13.48
C THR A 708 -27.90 -22.45 14.01
N SER A 709 -28.36 -21.58 13.12
CA SER A 709 -29.10 -20.37 13.51
C SER A 709 -30.41 -20.72 14.23
N ASN A 710 -30.82 -19.90 15.18
CA ASN A 710 -32.05 -20.06 15.95
C ASN A 710 -32.13 -21.37 16.77
N LYS A 711 -30.98 -21.98 17.06
CA LYS A 711 -30.83 -23.19 17.87
C LYS A 711 -29.78 -22.99 18.95
N ASP A 712 -29.93 -23.67 20.08
CA ASP A 712 -28.92 -23.76 21.15
C ASP A 712 -28.27 -22.41 21.51
N ARG A 713 -26.96 -22.25 21.28
CA ARG A 713 -26.24 -21.01 21.64
C ARG A 713 -26.64 -19.84 20.74
N PHE A 714 -27.11 -20.11 19.53
CA PHE A 714 -27.57 -19.13 18.53
C PHE A 714 -29.09 -18.90 18.55
N LYS A 715 -29.78 -19.16 19.67
CA LYS A 715 -31.22 -18.92 19.78
C LYS A 715 -31.57 -17.44 19.53
N GLY A 716 -32.45 -17.19 18.56
CA GLY A 716 -32.82 -15.84 18.12
C GLY A 716 -31.91 -15.25 17.04
N THR A 717 -30.78 -15.90 16.71
CA THR A 717 -29.98 -15.55 15.53
C THR A 717 -30.75 -16.00 14.30
N VAL A 718 -31.04 -15.07 13.39
CA VAL A 718 -31.86 -15.32 12.18
C VAL A 718 -31.04 -15.45 10.90
N SER A 719 -29.73 -15.19 10.98
CA SER A 719 -28.81 -15.27 9.83
C SER A 719 -27.37 -15.44 10.27
N PHE A 720 -26.61 -16.20 9.48
CA PHE A 720 -25.16 -16.21 9.47
C PHE A 720 -24.70 -15.47 8.20
N ASN A 721 -23.94 -14.40 8.40
CA ASN A 721 -23.62 -13.46 7.32
C ASN A 721 -22.22 -13.72 6.75
N ASN A 722 -21.28 -14.11 7.60
CA ASN A 722 -19.88 -14.30 7.22
C ASN A 722 -19.15 -15.15 8.26
N CYS A 723 -18.04 -15.79 7.91
CA CYS A 723 -17.13 -16.44 8.83
C CYS A 723 -15.67 -16.10 8.48
N ALA A 724 -14.75 -16.37 9.39
CA ALA A 724 -13.33 -16.21 9.14
C ALA A 724 -12.52 -17.12 10.07
N ILE A 725 -11.35 -17.54 9.60
CA ILE A 725 -10.45 -18.43 10.35
C ILE A 725 -9.34 -17.59 10.96
N ILE A 726 -9.08 -17.80 12.25
CA ILE A 726 -7.96 -17.19 12.97
C ILE A 726 -7.10 -18.26 13.62
N HIS A 727 -5.82 -17.93 13.76
CA HIS A 727 -4.85 -18.71 14.51
C HIS A 727 -4.35 -17.83 15.65
N ASN A 728 -4.51 -18.29 16.90
CA ASN A 728 -4.09 -17.52 18.08
C ASN A 728 -2.67 -17.94 18.49
N GLY A 729 -1.73 -16.99 18.58
CA GLY A 729 -0.43 -17.20 19.24
C GLY A 729 -0.56 -16.90 20.74
N ALA A 730 0.06 -17.62 21.68
CA ALA A 730 1.30 -18.41 21.62
C ALA A 730 1.35 -19.48 22.74
N GLU A 731 2.30 -20.43 22.66
CA GLU A 731 3.24 -20.61 23.78
C GLU A 731 4.68 -20.72 23.25
N THR A 732 5.53 -19.92 23.87
CA THR A 732 6.95 -19.76 23.61
C THR A 732 7.72 -21.08 23.70
N THR A 733 8.70 -21.25 22.80
CA THR A 733 9.82 -22.22 22.81
C THR A 733 9.60 -23.69 22.40
N GLN A 734 8.40 -24.12 21.94
CA GLN A 734 8.31 -25.29 21.05
C GLN A 734 7.42 -25.00 19.85
N ALA A 735 8.00 -25.13 18.67
CA ALA A 735 7.40 -24.70 17.42
C ALA A 735 6.24 -25.62 16.97
N PHE A 736 5.20 -25.00 16.38
CA PHE A 736 4.24 -25.55 15.39
C PHE A 736 2.82 -26.04 15.75
N LEU A 737 2.17 -25.63 16.86
CA LEU A 737 0.70 -25.87 16.98
C LEU A 737 -0.06 -24.62 17.45
N MET A 738 -0.31 -23.68 16.53
CA MET A 738 -1.31 -22.63 16.76
C MET A 738 -2.70 -23.26 16.56
N PRO A 739 -3.60 -23.22 17.56
CA PRO A 739 -4.93 -23.78 17.43
C PRO A 739 -5.78 -22.92 16.49
N GLU A 740 -6.52 -23.59 15.60
CA GLU A 740 -7.46 -22.94 14.69
C GLU A 740 -8.71 -22.52 15.49
N GLN A 741 -9.18 -21.29 15.27
CA GLN A 741 -10.48 -20.81 15.74
C GLN A 741 -11.27 -20.19 14.58
N ILE A 742 -12.58 -20.10 14.73
CA ILE A 742 -13.49 -19.54 13.73
C ILE A 742 -14.23 -18.38 14.38
N ILE A 743 -14.27 -17.25 13.68
CA ILE A 743 -15.21 -16.17 13.98
C ILE A 743 -16.41 -16.30 13.03
N LEU A 744 -17.61 -16.19 13.57
CA LEU A 744 -18.87 -16.23 12.83
C LEU A 744 -19.65 -14.93 13.06
N ALA A 745 -19.91 -14.18 12.00
CA ALA A 745 -20.79 -13.02 12.02
C ALA A 745 -22.24 -13.44 11.81
N THR A 746 -23.10 -12.90 12.66
CA THR A 746 -24.52 -13.23 12.68
C THR A 746 -25.38 -11.98 12.78
N SER A 747 -26.69 -12.14 12.62
CA SER A 747 -27.66 -11.05 12.89
C SER A 747 -27.75 -10.62 14.36
N GLN A 748 -27.14 -11.37 15.28
CA GLN A 748 -27.07 -11.02 16.71
C GLN A 748 -25.66 -10.61 17.17
N GLY A 749 -24.75 -10.35 16.23
CA GLY A 749 -23.35 -10.02 16.52
C GLY A 749 -22.40 -11.15 16.15
N MET A 750 -21.18 -11.11 16.66
CA MET A 750 -20.15 -12.09 16.33
C MET A 750 -20.01 -13.16 17.40
N TRP A 751 -19.51 -14.31 16.99
CA TRP A 751 -19.22 -15.45 17.84
C TRP A 751 -17.84 -15.99 17.52
N ILE A 752 -17.14 -16.53 18.51
CA ILE A 752 -15.83 -17.14 18.33
C ILE A 752 -15.84 -18.56 18.91
N THR A 753 -15.16 -19.49 18.24
CA THR A 753 -14.96 -20.83 18.80
C THR A 753 -13.94 -20.82 19.93
N ASN A 754 -14.20 -21.59 20.97
CA ASN A 754 -13.28 -21.78 22.09
C ASN A 754 -13.09 -23.28 22.38
N ALA A 755 -12.88 -24.05 21.32
CA ALA A 755 -12.66 -25.49 21.37
C ALA A 755 -11.37 -25.81 22.15
N SER A 756 -11.39 -26.88 22.96
CA SER A 756 -10.27 -27.26 23.82
C SER A 756 -8.99 -27.51 23.02
N THR A 757 -7.89 -26.89 23.42
CA THR A 757 -6.58 -27.06 22.78
C THR A 757 -5.73 -28.04 23.60
N SER A 758 -5.30 -29.14 22.98
CA SER A 758 -4.40 -30.11 23.61
C SER A 758 -3.36 -30.54 22.59
N ALA A 759 -2.28 -31.22 22.99
CA ALA A 759 -1.26 -31.71 22.07
C ALA A 759 -1.81 -32.58 20.92
N THR A 760 -3.03 -33.11 21.05
CA THR A 760 -3.74 -33.91 20.05
C THR A 760 -4.98 -33.22 19.45
N ASN A 761 -5.35 -32.01 19.89
CA ASN A 761 -6.55 -31.30 19.45
C ASN A 761 -6.16 -29.93 18.88
N LYS A 762 -6.43 -29.75 17.58
CA LYS A 762 -6.10 -28.57 16.78
C LYS A 762 -7.13 -27.43 16.88
N GLY A 763 -8.03 -27.46 17.88
CA GLY A 763 -9.03 -26.41 18.09
C GLY A 763 -10.32 -26.65 17.31
N SER A 764 -10.85 -25.64 16.62
CA SER A 764 -12.09 -25.77 15.83
C SER A 764 -11.97 -26.78 14.70
N ALA A 765 -10.74 -27.00 14.20
CA ALA A 765 -10.42 -28.00 13.20
C ALA A 765 -10.92 -29.41 13.56
N ASP A 766 -10.91 -29.79 14.83
CA ASP A 766 -11.27 -31.12 15.32
C ASP A 766 -12.66 -31.19 15.97
N ALA A 767 -13.36 -30.06 16.12
CA ALA A 767 -14.70 -30.02 16.68
C ALA A 767 -15.67 -30.87 15.86
N GLN A 768 -16.48 -31.73 16.49
CA GLN A 768 -17.43 -32.61 15.79
C GLN A 768 -18.84 -32.01 15.70
N ASN A 769 -19.14 -31.02 16.54
CA ASN A 769 -20.46 -30.41 16.67
C ASN A 769 -20.36 -29.02 17.34
N GLU A 770 -21.51 -28.37 17.54
CA GLU A 770 -21.63 -27.06 18.19
C GLU A 770 -21.15 -27.03 19.64
N GLU A 771 -21.30 -28.13 20.39
CA GLU A 771 -20.84 -28.22 21.78
C GLU A 771 -19.29 -28.26 21.84
N ASP A 772 -18.66 -29.06 20.97
CA ASP A 772 -17.20 -29.16 20.85
C ASP A 772 -16.56 -27.86 20.36
N ALA A 773 -17.22 -27.17 19.42
CA ALA A 773 -16.78 -25.86 18.93
C ALA A 773 -16.80 -24.80 20.04
N ASN A 774 -17.63 -25.03 21.09
CA ASN A 774 -17.74 -24.22 22.29
C ASN A 774 -17.86 -22.71 21.98
N TRP A 775 -18.87 -22.35 21.20
CA TRP A 775 -19.09 -20.97 20.75
C TRP A 775 -19.33 -20.01 21.91
N GLN A 776 -18.60 -18.91 21.93
CA GLN A 776 -18.79 -17.84 22.89
C GLN A 776 -19.23 -16.59 22.13
N PRO A 777 -20.19 -15.82 22.68
CA PRO A 777 -20.45 -14.48 22.16
C PRO A 777 -19.13 -13.73 22.15
N PHE A 778 -18.84 -13.08 21.05
CA PHE A 778 -17.78 -12.11 21.01
C PHE A 778 -18.22 -10.96 21.93
N ASN A 779 -17.64 -10.83 23.13
CA ASN A 779 -17.99 -9.78 24.09
C ASN A 779 -17.26 -8.51 23.65
N GLU A 780 -17.86 -7.36 23.33
CA GLU A 780 -19.02 -6.63 23.86
C GLU A 780 -18.51 -5.29 24.49
N LEU A 781 -18.42 -5.26 25.81
CA LEU A 781 -17.71 -4.21 26.59
C LEU A 781 -16.18 -4.39 26.56
N THR A 782 -15.82 -5.35 25.71
CA THR A 782 -14.56 -5.77 25.17
C THR A 782 -14.72 -6.04 23.65
N ASN A 783 -15.77 -5.57 22.91
CA ASN A 783 -16.06 -5.57 21.41
C ASN A 783 -17.53 -5.19 20.95
N GLN A 784 -17.99 -3.98 20.58
CA GLN A 784 -19.42 -3.70 20.17
C GLN A 784 -19.88 -4.00 18.71
N PHE A 785 -21.23 -4.16 18.50
CA PHE A 785 -22.11 -4.58 17.36
C PHE A 785 -21.68 -4.39 15.90
N PHE A 786 -21.18 -5.45 15.28
CA PHE A 786 -20.67 -5.46 13.91
C PHE A 786 -21.74 -5.65 12.81
N ASN A 787 -21.48 -5.09 11.63
CA ASN A 787 -22.05 -5.60 10.39
C ASN A 787 -20.95 -5.82 9.35
N GLY A 788 -20.72 -7.09 9.02
CA GLY A 788 -19.69 -7.56 8.08
C GLY A 788 -18.36 -7.92 8.74
N ILE A 789 -17.97 -9.20 8.68
CA ILE A 789 -16.56 -9.57 8.81
C ILE A 789 -15.96 -9.38 7.42
N GLY A 790 -14.97 -8.49 7.27
CA GLY A 790 -14.09 -8.52 6.10
C GLY A 790 -12.77 -9.14 6.51
N THR A 791 -12.40 -10.23 5.85
CA THR A 791 -11.02 -10.73 5.88
C THR A 791 -10.20 -9.91 4.89
N ILE A 792 -8.99 -9.49 5.26
CA ILE A 792 -8.06 -9.01 4.23
C ILE A 792 -7.67 -10.22 3.39
N ASP A 793 -7.74 -10.12 2.07
CA ASP A 793 -7.16 -11.10 1.14
C ASP A 793 -5.63 -11.07 1.21
N THR A 794 -5.06 -11.57 2.30
CA THR A 794 -3.63 -11.78 2.43
C THR A 794 -3.28 -13.26 2.22
N PRO A 795 -2.16 -13.58 1.56
CA PRO A 795 -1.66 -14.95 1.47
C PRO A 795 -1.20 -15.54 2.81
N ILE A 796 -1.24 -14.75 3.90
CA ILE A 796 -0.97 -15.17 5.28
C ILE A 796 -2.31 -15.34 6.01
N GLN A 797 -2.41 -16.34 6.90
CA GLN A 797 -3.58 -16.55 7.76
C GLN A 797 -3.99 -15.25 8.47
N HIS A 798 -5.25 -14.88 8.27
CA HIS A 798 -5.75 -13.50 8.25
C HIS A 798 -5.71 -12.76 9.60
N THR A 799 -5.41 -11.46 9.54
CA THR A 799 -5.90 -10.49 10.53
C THR A 799 -7.38 -10.26 10.25
N ILE A 800 -8.26 -10.52 11.23
CA ILE A 800 -9.69 -10.18 11.10
C ILE A 800 -9.87 -8.69 11.39
N TRP A 801 -10.62 -8.02 10.51
CA TRP A 801 -11.05 -6.64 10.69
C TRP A 801 -12.55 -6.69 10.95
N PRO A 802 -12.98 -6.73 12.21
CA PRO A 802 -14.39 -6.69 12.48
C PRO A 802 -14.87 -5.24 12.31
N PHE A 803 -15.79 -4.98 11.37
CA PHE A 803 -16.27 -3.63 11.08
C PHE A 803 -17.45 -3.26 11.97
N TYR A 804 -17.21 -2.37 12.93
CA TYR A 804 -18.23 -1.81 13.79
C TYR A 804 -18.78 -0.51 13.20
N VAL A 805 -20.11 -0.33 13.22
CA VAL A 805 -20.72 0.99 13.09
C VAL A 805 -21.95 1.03 13.99
N SER A 806 -22.03 1.95 14.96
CA SER A 806 -23.19 2.03 15.86
C SER A 806 -23.88 3.35 15.96
N SER A 807 -25.20 3.28 16.18
CA SER A 807 -25.95 4.34 16.85
C SER A 807 -26.15 3.98 18.33
N SER A 808 -25.54 4.71 19.25
CA SER A 808 -25.84 4.57 20.68
C SER A 808 -27.20 5.21 20.98
N SER A 809 -28.26 4.42 21.09
CA SER A 809 -29.56 4.95 21.49
C SER A 809 -29.63 5.13 23.01
N SER A 810 -29.62 6.40 23.45
CA SER A 810 -30.59 6.96 24.41
C SER A 810 -30.13 8.22 25.18
N CYS A 811 -29.22 9.05 24.66
CA CYS A 811 -29.12 10.45 25.09
C CYS A 811 -28.75 11.35 23.91
N SER A 812 -29.51 12.43 23.74
CA SER A 812 -29.43 13.51 22.77
C SER A 812 -28.07 13.75 22.07
N ASN A 813 -28.11 13.65 20.74
CA ASN A 813 -27.33 14.41 19.75
C ASN A 813 -25.80 14.20 19.69
N SER A 814 -25.34 13.02 19.25
CA SER A 814 -24.21 12.89 18.31
C SER A 814 -24.02 11.41 17.92
N LEU A 815 -24.38 11.07 16.68
CA LEU A 815 -24.19 9.75 16.08
C LEU A 815 -22.73 9.62 15.62
N ASN A 816 -21.89 8.87 16.34
CA ASN A 816 -20.52 8.59 15.91
C ASN A 816 -20.44 7.19 15.26
N SER A 817 -20.03 7.14 14.00
CA SER A 817 -19.69 5.92 13.25
C SER A 817 -18.18 5.67 13.41
N ILE A 818 -17.78 4.70 14.24
CA ILE A 818 -16.37 4.38 14.52
C ILE A 818 -16.06 2.97 14.00
N LEU A 819 -15.17 2.84 13.00
CA LEU A 819 -14.62 1.55 12.55
C LEU A 819 -13.43 1.18 13.45
N THR A 820 -13.45 0.03 14.13
CA THR A 820 -12.35 -0.37 15.04
C THR A 820 -11.58 -1.57 14.49
N GLN A 821 -10.25 -1.50 14.49
CA GLN A 821 -9.38 -2.67 14.27
C GLN A 821 -9.16 -3.39 15.60
N THR A 822 -9.39 -4.70 15.65
CA THR A 822 -9.06 -5.50 16.84
C THR A 822 -8.00 -6.54 16.46
N SER A 823 -6.81 -6.43 17.05
CA SER A 823 -5.78 -7.47 17.01
C SER A 823 -5.86 -8.26 18.33
N GLN A 824 -6.48 -9.43 18.34
CA GLN A 824 -6.50 -10.23 19.57
C GLN A 824 -5.22 -11.08 19.69
N SER A 825 -4.45 -10.84 20.75
CA SER A 825 -3.71 -11.90 21.45
C SER A 825 -4.26 -11.99 22.87
N ILE A 826 -4.80 -13.15 23.25
CA ILE A 826 -5.44 -13.36 24.54
C ILE A 826 -4.35 -13.56 25.60
N LYS A 827 -3.97 -12.49 26.30
CA LYS A 827 -3.33 -12.63 27.63
C LYS A 827 -4.42 -12.70 28.69
N THR A 828 -4.18 -13.53 29.72
CA THR A 828 -5.09 -13.87 30.84
C THR A 828 -5.43 -12.71 31.78
N THR A 829 -5.04 -11.50 31.43
CA THR A 829 -5.44 -10.23 32.05
C THR A 829 -5.82 -9.31 30.90
N PRO A 830 -7.07 -8.81 30.80
CA PRO A 830 -7.49 -8.06 29.65
C PRO A 830 -6.61 -6.81 29.56
N PRO A 831 -5.76 -6.67 28.51
CA PRO A 831 -5.28 -5.36 28.15
C PRO A 831 -6.52 -4.51 27.83
N PRO A 832 -6.50 -3.20 28.08
CA PRO A 832 -7.55 -2.33 27.56
C PRO A 832 -7.72 -2.62 26.05
N PRO A 833 -8.97 -2.64 25.53
CA PRO A 833 -9.17 -2.80 24.10
C PRO A 833 -8.31 -1.77 23.37
N PHE A 834 -7.46 -2.25 22.47
CA PHE A 834 -6.66 -1.39 21.63
C PHE A 834 -7.61 -0.66 20.67
N ASP A 835 -7.83 0.64 20.91
CA ASP A 835 -8.64 1.52 20.07
C ASP A 835 -7.70 2.31 19.16
N PRO A 836 -7.59 1.97 17.87
CA PRO A 836 -6.64 2.61 16.98
C PRO A 836 -6.99 4.09 16.79
N ILE A 837 -6.12 4.96 17.30
CA ILE A 837 -6.34 6.41 17.42
C ILE A 837 -6.60 7.07 16.06
N ASN A 838 -5.96 6.58 15.01
CA ASN A 838 -5.93 7.19 13.67
C ASN A 838 -6.77 6.42 12.64
N PHE A 839 -7.50 5.40 13.07
CA PHE A 839 -8.19 4.51 12.14
C PHE A 839 -9.35 5.18 11.41
N ASN A 840 -10.07 6.04 12.13
CA ASN A 840 -11.25 6.72 11.65
C ASN A 840 -10.98 8.19 11.39
N PRO A 841 -11.57 8.76 10.33
CA PRO A 841 -11.63 10.19 10.16
C PRO A 841 -12.23 10.87 11.40
N ASN A 842 -11.77 12.07 11.76
CA ASN A 842 -12.43 12.92 12.76
C ASN A 842 -13.74 13.47 12.19
N ILE A 843 -14.72 12.58 11.99
CA ILE A 843 -16.01 12.89 11.42
C ILE A 843 -16.79 13.71 12.46
N SER A 844 -16.95 15.02 12.22
CA SER A 844 -18.07 15.75 12.81
C SER A 844 -19.34 15.04 12.34
N PRO A 845 -20.22 14.58 13.25
CA PRO A 845 -21.22 13.55 12.96
C PRO A 845 -22.10 13.96 11.78
N PHE A 846 -21.82 13.40 10.60
CA PHE A 846 -22.77 13.40 9.52
C PHE A 846 -23.96 12.57 9.99
N SER A 847 -25.16 13.16 10.00
CA SER A 847 -26.37 12.42 10.29
C SER A 847 -26.65 11.46 9.14
N LEU A 848 -26.01 10.30 9.14
CA LEU A 848 -26.55 9.15 8.42
C LEU A 848 -27.86 8.79 9.14
N ASN A 849 -28.99 9.15 8.53
CA ASN A 849 -30.32 8.84 9.07
C ASN A 849 -30.56 7.31 9.17
N THR A 850 -29.69 6.51 8.54
CA THR A 850 -29.68 5.05 8.48
C THR A 850 -28.23 4.57 8.33
N LEU A 851 -27.83 3.55 9.08
CA LEU A 851 -26.55 2.86 8.89
C LEU A 851 -26.66 1.94 7.67
N ASP A 852 -26.01 2.34 6.58
CA ASP A 852 -25.97 1.57 5.35
C ASP A 852 -24.98 0.40 5.49
N PRO A 853 -25.39 -0.86 5.24
CA PRO A 853 -24.53 -2.01 5.46
C PRO A 853 -23.34 -2.03 4.50
N ILE A 854 -22.14 -2.25 5.05
CA ILE A 854 -20.94 -2.57 4.29
C ILE A 854 -21.06 -4.03 3.83
N VAL A 855 -20.94 -4.25 2.53
CA VAL A 855 -21.08 -5.58 1.90
C VAL A 855 -19.72 -6.19 1.61
N TYR A 856 -18.71 -5.37 1.38
CA TYR A 856 -17.35 -5.80 1.06
C TYR A 856 -16.32 -4.77 1.49
N PHE A 857 -15.10 -5.23 1.81
CA PHE A 857 -13.94 -4.41 2.12
C PHE A 857 -12.69 -4.99 1.49
N TRP A 858 -11.87 -4.12 0.91
CA TRP A 858 -10.51 -4.46 0.50
C TRP A 858 -9.56 -3.34 0.92
N THR A 859 -8.33 -3.72 1.27
CA THR A 859 -7.27 -2.77 1.56
C THR A 859 -5.90 -3.30 1.18
N ASP A 860 -5.01 -2.40 0.78
CA ASP A 860 -3.57 -2.61 0.75
C ASP A 860 -2.83 -1.82 1.83
N GLY A 861 -3.56 -1.32 2.85
CA GLY A 861 -3.11 -0.51 3.98
C GLY A 861 -2.93 0.99 3.71
N ALA A 862 -3.08 1.49 2.49
CA ALA A 862 -3.28 2.92 2.28
C ALA A 862 -4.62 3.21 1.62
N ARG A 863 -4.93 2.45 0.57
CA ARG A 863 -6.22 2.49 -0.12
C ARG A 863 -7.16 1.52 0.59
N ARG A 864 -8.35 1.99 0.93
CA ARG A 864 -9.37 1.21 1.65
C ARG A 864 -10.70 1.35 0.91
N PHE A 865 -11.03 0.37 0.08
CA PHE A 865 -12.28 0.38 -0.69
C PHE A 865 -13.39 -0.36 0.09
N PHE A 866 -14.54 0.28 0.18
CA PHE A 866 -15.73 -0.21 0.85
C PHE A 866 -16.90 -0.22 -0.13
N ILE A 867 -17.71 -1.28 -0.10
CA ILE A 867 -18.98 -1.33 -0.82
C ILE A 867 -20.11 -1.09 0.18
N PHE A 868 -20.84 0.01 0.02
CA PHE A 868 -22.02 0.35 0.83
C PHE A 868 -23.31 0.06 0.06
N THR A 869 -24.34 -0.47 0.73
CA THR A 869 -25.71 -0.47 0.20
C THR A 869 -26.49 0.69 0.80
N ILE A 870 -26.70 1.75 0.03
CA ILE A 870 -27.23 3.00 0.59
C ILE A 870 -28.74 3.06 0.43
N SER A 871 -29.45 2.98 1.56
CA SER A 871 -30.91 2.99 1.63
C SER A 871 -31.54 4.28 1.07
N SER A 872 -30.83 5.41 1.14
CA SER A 872 -31.28 6.69 0.57
C SER A 872 -31.16 6.79 -0.95
N PHE A 873 -30.38 5.91 -1.61
CA PHE A 873 -30.13 5.94 -3.06
C PHE A 873 -31.02 4.97 -3.87
N GLN A 874 -32.23 4.65 -3.38
CA GLN A 874 -33.05 3.52 -3.84
C GLN A 874 -32.43 2.18 -3.40
N THR A 875 -33.26 1.25 -2.93
CA THR A 875 -32.88 0.03 -2.20
C THR A 875 -31.98 -0.95 -2.96
N ASN A 876 -31.65 -0.67 -4.23
CA ASN A 876 -30.88 -1.54 -5.11
C ASN A 876 -29.51 -0.97 -5.48
N LEU A 877 -29.18 0.27 -5.08
CA LEU A 877 -27.88 0.86 -5.41
C LEU A 877 -26.84 0.59 -4.33
N SER A 878 -25.69 0.09 -4.75
CA SER A 878 -24.48 0.13 -3.92
C SER A 878 -23.45 1.10 -4.49
N ARG A 879 -22.57 1.60 -3.62
CA ARG A 879 -21.50 2.54 -3.99
C ARG A 879 -20.17 2.09 -3.42
N ILE A 880 -19.11 2.33 -4.20
CA ILE A 880 -17.75 2.20 -3.71
C ILE A 880 -17.38 3.52 -3.03
N ALA A 881 -16.87 3.43 -1.81
CA ALA A 881 -16.24 4.57 -1.13
C ALA A 881 -14.82 4.20 -0.73
N VAL A 882 -13.98 5.23 -0.64
CA VAL A 882 -12.66 5.17 -0.07
C VAL A 882 -12.70 5.86 1.29
N ILE A 883 -12.14 5.21 2.30
CA ILE A 883 -12.01 5.81 3.63
C ILE A 883 -10.53 5.70 3.99
N PRO A 884 -9.70 6.73 3.82
CA PRO A 884 -8.27 6.66 4.18
C PRO A 884 -8.09 6.66 5.69
N PHE A 885 -6.90 6.32 6.17
CA PHE A 885 -6.57 6.50 7.58
C PHE A 885 -6.57 7.99 7.94
N SER A 886 -7.06 8.33 9.13
CA SER A 886 -6.96 9.69 9.65
C SER A 886 -5.56 9.88 10.18
N THR A 887 -4.66 10.35 9.33
CA THR A 887 -3.31 10.71 9.76
C THR A 887 -3.30 12.17 10.20
N PRO A 888 -2.31 12.59 11.00
CA PRO A 888 -2.11 14.01 11.29
C PRO A 888 -1.99 14.87 10.01
N GLN A 889 -1.56 14.28 8.90
CA GLN A 889 -1.35 14.93 7.60
C GLN A 889 -2.64 14.99 6.75
N GLN A 890 -3.62 14.11 7.00
CA GLN A 890 -4.88 14.05 6.27
C GLN A 890 -6.05 13.99 7.25
N THR A 891 -6.63 15.15 7.57
CA THR A 891 -7.88 15.19 8.34
C THR A 891 -9.05 14.95 7.41
N ILE A 892 -9.63 13.77 7.52
CA ILE A 892 -10.78 13.39 6.71
C ILE A 892 -12.02 13.57 7.57
N ASN A 893 -13.07 14.19 7.00
CA ASN A 893 -14.29 14.49 7.71
C ASN A 893 -15.47 13.61 7.27
N GLN A 894 -15.32 12.84 6.18
CA GLN A 894 -16.34 11.93 5.65
C GLN A 894 -15.74 10.89 4.70
N PRO A 895 -16.36 9.71 4.53
CA PRO A 895 -16.03 8.79 3.45
C PRO A 895 -16.06 9.48 2.07
N TYR A 896 -15.07 9.20 1.23
CA TYR A 896 -15.04 9.67 -0.14
C TYR A 896 -15.79 8.68 -1.04
N PHE A 897 -17.03 8.99 -1.41
CA PHE A 897 -17.74 8.19 -2.41
C PHE A 897 -17.17 8.47 -3.79
N ILE A 898 -16.70 7.44 -4.47
CA ILE A 898 -16.03 7.60 -5.76
C ILE A 898 -17.05 8.09 -6.78
N ASN A 899 -16.81 9.28 -7.31
CA ASN A 899 -17.66 9.92 -8.31
C ASN A 899 -17.06 9.76 -9.72
N ASP A 900 -16.84 8.50 -10.13
CA ASP A 900 -16.31 8.18 -11.45
C ASP A 900 -17.45 7.75 -12.39
N PRO A 901 -17.49 8.22 -13.66
CA PRO A 901 -18.50 7.79 -14.63
C PRO A 901 -18.61 6.27 -14.82
N ALA A 902 -17.50 5.53 -14.77
CA ALA A 902 -17.48 4.08 -14.87
C ALA A 902 -18.21 3.44 -13.67
N ILE A 903 -17.90 3.88 -12.45
CA ILE A 903 -18.56 3.39 -11.23
C ILE A 903 -20.04 3.82 -11.17
N ASN A 904 -20.33 5.07 -11.53
CA ASN A 904 -21.68 5.62 -11.47
C ASN A 904 -22.65 4.95 -12.44
N SER A 905 -22.12 4.32 -13.50
CA SER A 905 -22.92 3.58 -14.48
C SER A 905 -23.43 2.22 -13.95
N ASP A 906 -22.82 1.70 -12.88
CA ASP A 906 -23.16 0.40 -12.33
C ASP A 906 -24.26 0.50 -11.25
N GLY A 907 -25.20 -0.45 -11.29
CA GLY A 907 -26.31 -0.52 -10.36
C GLY A 907 -25.87 -1.10 -9.01
N LYS A 908 -25.08 -2.18 -9.05
CA LYS A 908 -24.66 -2.91 -7.85
C LYS A 908 -23.25 -3.46 -7.97
N PHE A 909 -22.52 -3.45 -6.87
CA PHE A 909 -21.18 -3.99 -6.66
C PHE A 909 -21.26 -5.14 -5.66
N TYR A 910 -20.50 -6.21 -5.92
CA TYR A 910 -20.49 -7.42 -5.09
C TYR A 910 -19.16 -7.63 -4.36
N TRP A 911 -18.05 -7.25 -4.99
CA TRP A 911 -16.70 -7.40 -4.45
C TRP A 911 -15.77 -6.37 -5.11
N VAL A 912 -14.67 -6.05 -4.44
CA VAL A 912 -13.55 -5.25 -4.98
C VAL A 912 -12.24 -5.91 -4.56
N ARG A 913 -11.35 -6.23 -5.50
CA ARG A 913 -10.14 -7.03 -5.19
C ARG A 913 -8.99 -6.71 -6.15
N ALA A 914 -7.77 -6.70 -5.63
CA ALA A 914 -6.56 -6.68 -6.45
C ALA A 914 -6.30 -8.04 -7.12
N ILE A 915 -5.96 -8.02 -8.41
CA ILE A 915 -5.48 -9.20 -9.15
C ILE A 915 -3.97 -9.11 -9.23
N GLY A 916 -3.30 -9.76 -8.27
CA GLY A 916 -1.97 -9.35 -7.77
C GLY A 916 -0.88 -9.25 -8.84
N ASP A 917 -0.84 -10.17 -9.80
CA ASP A 917 0.20 -10.18 -10.83
C ASP A 917 -0.05 -9.21 -11.99
N LEU A 918 -1.30 -8.78 -12.18
CA LEU A 918 -1.67 -7.77 -13.16
C LEU A 918 -1.51 -6.35 -12.61
N GLY A 919 -1.60 -6.19 -11.28
CA GLY A 919 -1.54 -4.89 -10.61
C GLY A 919 -2.78 -4.03 -10.82
N ILE A 920 -3.90 -4.65 -11.22
CA ILE A 920 -5.20 -4.00 -11.39
C ILE A 920 -6.09 -4.32 -10.19
N ILE A 921 -6.99 -3.40 -9.85
CA ILE A 921 -8.08 -3.67 -8.91
C ILE A 921 -9.37 -3.80 -9.71
N LEU A 922 -10.10 -4.89 -9.49
CA LEU A 922 -11.38 -5.14 -10.15
C LEU A 922 -12.51 -5.02 -9.15
N ALA A 923 -13.64 -4.50 -9.60
CA ALA A 923 -14.91 -4.54 -8.91
C ALA A 923 -15.92 -5.33 -9.74
N GLY A 924 -16.55 -6.34 -9.12
CA GLY A 924 -17.61 -7.13 -9.76
C GLY A 924 -18.97 -6.46 -9.63
N THR A 925 -19.71 -6.41 -10.73
CA THR A 925 -20.97 -5.67 -10.85
C THR A 925 -22.10 -6.56 -11.36
N ASP A 926 -23.31 -6.01 -11.52
CA ASP A 926 -24.43 -6.66 -12.19
C ASP A 926 -24.31 -6.67 -13.73
N SER A 927 -23.39 -5.87 -14.27
CA SER A 927 -23.11 -5.69 -15.70
C SER A 927 -21.79 -6.34 -16.16
N GLY A 928 -20.98 -6.84 -15.22
CA GLY A 928 -19.67 -7.45 -15.49
C GLY A 928 -18.65 -7.08 -14.43
N VAL A 929 -17.54 -6.49 -14.87
CA VAL A 929 -16.48 -5.93 -14.04
C VAL A 929 -16.14 -4.51 -14.49
N THR A 930 -15.80 -3.68 -13.51
CA THR A 930 -15.19 -2.36 -13.67
C THR A 930 -13.79 -2.42 -13.06
N ALA A 931 -12.79 -1.79 -13.68
CA ALA A 931 -11.40 -1.90 -13.25
C ALA A 931 -10.83 -0.53 -12.88
N LEU A 932 -10.04 -0.48 -11.81
CA LEU A 932 -9.11 0.60 -11.51
C LEU A 932 -7.78 0.22 -12.17
N GLN A 933 -7.48 0.86 -13.30
CA GLN A 933 -6.28 0.57 -14.10
C GLN A 933 -5.71 1.81 -14.76
#